data_AF-W6KU34-F1
#
_entry.id   AF-W6KU34-F1
#
_cell.length_a   1.000
_cell.length_b   1.000
_cell.length_c   1.000
_cell.angle_alpha   90.00
_cell.angle_beta   90.00
_cell.angle_gamma   90.00
#
_symmetry.space_group_name_H-M   'P 1'
#
loop_
_entity.id
_entity.type
_entity.pdbx_description
1 polymer ?
#
loop_
_entity_poly.entity_id
_entity_poly.type
_entity_poly.pdbx_seq_one_letter_code
_entity_poly.pdbx_strand_id
1 'polypeptide(L)'
;MMVGPNAAQKENAWDGFTQSNSMIMDTSTAHLLSQITFLHNEVERLENQLNSMRLKAMTEAKEAACHYEHIIEQKDSEITEWRARVGQRKNEVDLSKRCAALEKQLAVVNAEKSTLTLEKNEIQSRARKLESTLKMRTSELKEASRISREEHTVVSDQNLKLSQIIRALSDENKKLSQDLANLTKNSMLKIDKQTEIEPLNVRDFAIQVCLPEKVEKECQIESPFFLVDPDSQSMHNLCHTLERKTQECDAFRAQLEDLKALQEDTLLTLDSTKKRLADEIERRKMITNDAEKLSIQVHSMQQKNSFQAATERDLLEKINALEDQNHQFRSEIMRLEHEHGTWERQLKQYEKDMDELISNKNYSNQQLSLLASENENLRAEIQSLLTRESQLAFSLKAKDGELQEVLTVYQNSVKENDTILANQRFLEKELDGVRATLASKEEGIIYFQEQLSALHQREQQLVLDLQAFEYENDQLHRKILHNDALAGKLENKCQELQQLIHAKDHSIEKLHQSLAELSKQIVIKENECLILRRQCESFESDVTRLQAVVATEAQRNQMVEESNARLVARDVLSSSNHYDNMSNQVSVFKQELASRSKELADLKEKLRIESETRQKLDQDLQIARSDLSDIAESKERLERIVLDQANTLSMLSK
;
A
#
# COMPACT_ATOMS: atom_id res chain seq x y z
N MET A 1 47.70 4.89 23.49
CA MET A 1 48.80 5.04 22.50
C MET A 1 48.62 6.43 21.90
N MET A 2 49.55 7.37 22.09
CA MET A 2 50.92 7.45 21.54
C MET A 2 50.94 7.97 20.10
N VAL A 3 51.76 9.02 19.87
CA VAL A 3 51.77 10.01 18.77
C VAL A 3 50.79 11.18 19.04
N GLY A 4 51.20 12.46 19.01
CA GLY A 4 52.54 13.02 18.78
C GLY A 4 52.45 14.32 17.97
N PRO A 5 52.48 15.51 18.61
CA PRO A 5 52.26 16.77 17.91
C PRO A 5 53.50 17.20 17.12
N ASN A 6 53.31 17.92 16.02
CA ASN A 6 54.41 18.52 15.26
C ASN A 6 54.09 19.98 14.94
N ALA A 7 54.91 20.89 15.47
CA ALA A 7 54.80 22.33 15.23
C ALA A 7 55.75 22.75 14.10
N ALA A 8 55.29 23.66 13.25
CA ALA A 8 56.12 24.30 12.22
C ALA A 8 55.69 25.76 12.03
N GLN A 9 56.16 26.64 12.92
CA GLN A 9 56.10 28.07 12.66
C GLN A 9 56.99 28.41 11.46
N LYS A 10 56.46 29.17 10.50
CA LYS A 10 57.26 29.98 9.59
C LYS A 10 56.69 31.39 9.57
N GLU A 11 57.37 32.28 10.27
CA GLU A 11 57.22 33.71 10.07
C GLU A 11 57.68 34.07 8.65
N ASN A 12 56.98 35.01 8.02
CA ASN A 12 57.45 35.71 6.84
C ASN A 12 56.79 37.09 6.83
N ALA A 13 57.50 38.10 7.35
CA ALA A 13 56.99 39.45 7.43
C ALA A 13 56.98 40.12 6.04
N TRP A 14 55.81 40.53 5.58
CA TRP A 14 55.60 41.48 4.49
C TRP A 14 54.63 42.55 4.97
N ASP A 15 55.10 43.33 5.95
CA ASP A 15 54.34 44.46 6.51
C ASP A 15 54.59 45.73 5.68
N GLY A 16 53.59 46.61 5.62
CA GLY A 16 53.70 47.92 4.98
C GLY A 16 53.16 48.06 3.55
N PHE A 17 51.86 47.84 3.34
CA PHE A 17 50.97 48.79 2.61
C PHE A 17 49.48 48.41 2.88
N THR A 18 48.58 49.39 2.97
CA THR A 18 47.10 49.26 3.22
C THR A 18 46.61 49.00 4.66
N GLN A 19 47.29 49.54 5.67
CA GLN A 19 46.96 49.39 7.11
C GLN A 19 45.54 49.85 7.56
N SER A 20 44.75 50.50 6.72
CA SER A 20 43.36 50.89 7.01
C SER A 20 42.29 49.89 6.54
N ASN A 21 42.63 48.92 5.69
CA ASN A 21 41.67 47.93 5.18
C ASN A 21 41.76 46.56 5.88
N SER A 22 42.93 46.15 6.40
CA SER A 22 43.05 44.82 7.04
C SER A 22 42.10 44.70 8.23
N MET A 23 42.08 45.68 9.13
CA MET A 23 41.31 45.61 10.39
C MET A 23 39.79 45.42 10.17
N ILE A 24 39.25 45.87 9.04
CA ILE A 24 37.85 45.64 8.64
C ILE A 24 37.68 44.21 8.09
N MET A 25 38.65 43.70 7.32
CA MET A 25 38.64 42.30 6.87
C MET A 25 38.91 41.31 8.01
N ASP A 26 39.73 41.68 9.01
CA ASP A 26 40.05 40.85 10.17
C ASP A 26 38.82 40.68 11.07
N THR A 27 38.05 41.76 11.31
CA THR A 27 36.78 41.69 12.04
C THR A 27 35.69 40.95 11.26
N SER A 28 35.62 41.13 9.94
CA SER A 28 34.72 40.35 9.06
C SER A 28 35.07 38.86 9.07
N THR A 29 36.35 38.52 9.00
CA THR A 29 36.85 37.14 9.04
C THR A 29 36.58 36.49 10.40
N ALA A 30 36.77 37.23 11.50
CA ALA A 30 36.42 36.76 12.85
C ALA A 30 34.91 36.53 13.01
N HIS A 31 34.05 37.38 12.44
CA HIS A 31 32.60 37.15 12.41
C HIS A 31 32.24 35.90 11.60
N LEU A 32 32.79 35.73 10.40
CA LEU A 32 32.56 34.56 9.57
C LEU A 32 33.06 33.27 10.23
N LEU A 33 34.22 33.29 10.87
CA LEU A 33 34.73 32.15 11.65
C LEU A 33 33.80 31.82 12.83
N SER A 34 33.34 32.82 13.58
CA SER A 34 32.37 32.63 14.67
C SER A 34 31.05 32.03 14.16
N GLN A 35 30.55 32.50 13.02
CA GLN A 35 29.36 31.96 12.37
C GLN A 35 29.57 30.52 11.86
N ILE A 36 30.75 30.20 11.33
CA ILE A 36 31.15 28.84 10.93
C ILE A 36 31.22 27.92 12.16
N THR A 37 31.81 28.36 13.28
CA THR A 37 31.84 27.59 14.53
C THR A 37 30.43 27.37 15.10
N PHE A 38 29.57 28.39 15.09
CA PHE A 38 28.17 28.25 15.49
C PHE A 38 27.44 27.20 14.63
N LEU A 39 27.61 27.25 13.31
CA LEU A 39 26.99 26.29 12.39
C LEU A 39 27.53 24.86 12.57
N HIS A 40 28.83 24.68 12.83
CA HIS A 40 29.38 23.35 13.16
C HIS A 40 28.78 22.80 14.46
N ASN A 41 28.71 23.62 15.52
CA ASN A 41 28.14 23.21 16.80
C ASN A 41 26.64 22.87 16.67
N GLU A 42 25.88 23.60 15.85
CA GLU A 42 24.46 23.33 15.60
C GLU A 42 24.24 22.10 14.72
N VAL A 43 25.11 21.85 13.72
CA VAL A 43 25.12 20.58 12.97
C VAL A 43 25.43 19.41 13.90
N GLU A 44 26.48 19.48 14.71
CA GLU A 44 26.82 18.44 15.70
C GLU A 44 25.65 18.20 16.68
N ARG A 45 24.98 19.27 17.14
CA ARG A 45 23.80 19.17 18.01
C ARG A 45 22.63 18.45 17.31
N LEU A 46 22.37 18.76 16.05
CA LEU A 46 21.31 18.15 15.24
C LEU A 46 21.62 16.70 14.86
N GLU A 47 22.88 16.37 14.56
CA GLU A 47 23.33 15.00 14.29
C GLU A 47 23.22 14.14 15.56
N ASN A 48 23.64 14.64 16.72
CA ASN A 48 23.44 13.95 17.99
C ASN A 48 21.95 13.76 18.33
N GLN A 49 21.11 14.75 18.09
CA GLN A 49 19.65 14.65 18.26
C GLN A 49 19.04 13.61 17.30
N LEU A 50 19.45 13.59 16.03
CA LEU A 50 19.00 12.63 15.03
C LEU A 50 19.45 11.20 15.36
N ASN A 51 20.69 11.02 15.82
CA ASN A 51 21.22 9.72 16.23
C ASN A 51 20.52 9.20 17.50
N SER A 52 20.20 10.07 18.46
CA SER A 52 19.38 9.73 19.63
C SER A 52 17.96 9.27 19.23
N MET A 53 17.29 10.00 18.32
CA MET A 53 15.97 9.59 17.81
C MET A 53 16.01 8.28 17.01
N ARG A 54 17.04 8.09 16.16
CA ARG A 54 17.26 6.83 15.43
C ARG A 54 17.47 5.64 16.37
N LEU A 55 18.29 5.81 17.41
CA LEU A 55 18.54 4.77 18.40
C LEU A 55 17.26 4.40 19.15
N LYS A 56 16.47 5.40 19.59
CA LYS A 56 15.20 5.19 20.27
C LYS A 56 14.17 4.46 19.37
N ALA A 57 14.01 4.91 18.12
CA ALA A 57 13.13 4.23 17.17
C ALA A 57 13.58 2.79 16.88
N MET A 58 14.90 2.53 16.86
CA MET A 58 15.44 1.18 16.70
C MET A 58 15.18 0.28 17.91
N THR A 59 15.20 0.81 19.14
CA THR A 59 14.83 0.05 20.34
C THR A 59 13.34 -0.25 20.38
N GLU A 60 12.48 0.76 20.13
CA GLU A 60 11.02 0.58 20.09
C GLU A 60 10.59 -0.43 19.00
N ALA A 61 11.23 -0.38 17.82
CA ALA A 61 11.00 -1.36 16.75
C ALA A 61 11.45 -2.79 17.12
N LYS A 62 12.55 -2.95 17.88
CA LYS A 62 13.01 -4.26 18.37
C LYS A 62 12.09 -4.82 19.45
N GLU A 63 11.65 -3.99 20.39
CA GLU A 63 10.71 -4.38 21.44
C GLU A 63 9.37 -4.83 20.84
N ALA A 64 8.86 -4.10 19.83
CA ALA A 64 7.69 -4.52 19.06
C ALA A 64 7.92 -5.84 18.30
N ALA A 65 9.09 -6.02 17.66
CA ALA A 65 9.41 -7.25 16.94
C ALA A 65 9.40 -8.47 17.88
N CYS A 66 10.13 -8.40 19.00
CA CYS A 66 10.17 -9.50 19.97
C CYS A 66 8.80 -9.78 20.63
N HIS A 67 7.96 -8.75 20.80
CA HIS A 67 6.58 -8.96 21.25
C HIS A 67 5.74 -9.75 20.23
N TYR A 68 5.87 -9.44 18.93
CA TYR A 68 5.18 -10.20 17.87
C TYR A 68 5.76 -11.59 17.66
N GLU A 69 7.09 -11.78 17.76
CA GLU A 69 7.72 -13.11 17.74
C GLU A 69 7.15 -14.01 18.84
N HIS A 70 7.04 -13.50 20.08
CA HIS A 70 6.45 -14.26 21.19
C HIS A 70 4.96 -14.60 20.98
N ILE A 71 4.18 -13.70 20.37
CA ILE A 71 2.79 -13.99 19.98
C ILE A 71 2.72 -15.07 18.91
N ILE A 72 3.64 -15.07 17.93
CA ILE A 72 3.74 -16.10 16.89
C ILE A 72 4.09 -17.45 17.51
N GLU A 73 5.11 -17.53 18.37
CA GLU A 73 5.45 -18.74 19.12
C GLU A 73 4.26 -19.29 19.92
N GLN A 74 3.53 -18.41 20.62
CA GLN A 74 2.33 -18.79 21.33
C GLN A 74 1.27 -19.38 20.37
N LYS A 75 1.01 -18.74 19.22
CA LYS A 75 0.01 -19.22 18.27
C LYS A 75 0.42 -20.49 17.53
N ASP A 76 1.70 -20.70 17.22
CA ASP A 76 2.18 -21.98 16.70
C ASP A 76 2.12 -23.08 17.76
N SER A 77 2.29 -22.77 19.06
CA SER A 77 2.04 -23.74 20.13
C SER A 77 0.55 -24.13 20.22
N GLU A 78 -0.37 -23.17 20.12
CA GLU A 78 -1.82 -23.44 20.06
C GLU A 78 -2.17 -24.27 18.81
N ILE A 79 -1.66 -23.90 17.64
CA ILE A 79 -1.91 -24.59 16.36
C ILE A 79 -1.35 -26.01 16.37
N THR A 80 -0.16 -26.24 16.94
CA THR A 80 0.42 -27.59 17.05
C THR A 80 -0.36 -28.45 18.04
N GLU A 81 -0.87 -27.88 19.15
CA GLU A 81 -1.78 -28.60 20.05
C GLU A 81 -3.11 -28.96 19.36
N TRP A 82 -3.71 -28.03 18.61
CA TRP A 82 -4.91 -28.30 17.81
C TRP A 82 -4.66 -29.39 16.74
N ARG A 83 -3.52 -29.35 16.04
CA ARG A 83 -3.11 -30.40 15.09
C ARG A 83 -2.93 -31.75 15.78
N ALA A 84 -2.38 -31.80 17.01
CA ALA A 84 -2.26 -33.02 17.79
C ALA A 84 -3.64 -33.58 18.22
N ARG A 85 -4.53 -32.72 18.74
CA ARG A 85 -5.92 -33.06 19.09
C ARG A 85 -6.73 -33.58 17.89
N VAL A 86 -6.44 -33.09 16.68
CA VAL A 86 -7.03 -33.58 15.42
C VAL A 86 -6.37 -34.88 14.97
N GLY A 87 -5.05 -34.98 14.97
CA GLY A 87 -4.29 -36.17 14.53
C GLY A 87 -4.51 -37.42 15.41
N GLN A 88 -4.85 -37.23 16.69
CA GLN A 88 -5.29 -38.32 17.57
C GLN A 88 -6.64 -38.93 17.12
N ARG A 89 -7.47 -38.21 16.35
CA ARG A 89 -8.68 -38.74 15.73
C ARG A 89 -8.35 -39.43 14.41
N LYS A 90 -7.74 -40.62 14.47
CA LYS A 90 -7.50 -41.52 13.32
C LYS A 90 -8.80 -42.02 12.67
N ASN A 91 -9.54 -41.12 12.03
CA ASN A 91 -10.90 -41.37 11.53
C ASN A 91 -11.12 -40.80 10.12
N GLU A 92 -10.09 -40.77 9.28
CA GLU A 92 -10.15 -40.34 7.87
C GLU A 92 -11.21 -41.12 7.06
N VAL A 93 -11.31 -42.43 7.30
CA VAL A 93 -12.35 -43.31 6.73
C VAL A 93 -13.76 -42.92 7.22
N ASP A 94 -13.92 -42.52 8.48
CA ASP A 94 -15.21 -42.11 9.03
C ASP A 94 -15.58 -40.67 8.66
N LEU A 95 -14.60 -39.79 8.45
CA LEU A 95 -14.81 -38.48 7.83
C LEU A 95 -15.29 -38.65 6.38
N SER A 96 -14.67 -39.53 5.60
CA SER A 96 -15.12 -39.87 4.25
C SER A 96 -16.57 -40.41 4.23
N LYS A 97 -16.90 -41.39 5.09
CA LYS A 97 -18.29 -41.88 5.26
C LYS A 97 -19.25 -40.77 5.70
N ARG A 98 -18.81 -39.87 6.59
CA ARG A 98 -19.64 -38.75 7.09
C ARG A 98 -19.87 -37.70 6.02
N CYS A 99 -18.90 -37.41 5.16
CA CYS A 99 -19.08 -36.58 3.98
C CYS A 99 -20.10 -37.20 3.02
N ALA A 100 -19.94 -38.47 2.64
CA ALA A 100 -20.90 -39.18 1.79
C ALA A 100 -22.34 -39.24 2.40
N ALA A 101 -22.44 -39.35 3.73
CA ALA A 101 -23.73 -39.28 4.43
C ALA A 101 -24.33 -37.86 4.40
N LEU A 102 -23.52 -36.82 4.59
CA LEU A 102 -23.94 -35.41 4.51
C LEU A 102 -24.31 -35.01 3.07
N GLU A 103 -23.59 -35.49 2.07
CA GLU A 103 -23.92 -35.32 0.64
C GLU A 103 -25.27 -35.96 0.31
N LYS A 104 -25.52 -37.18 0.81
CA LYS A 104 -26.81 -37.85 0.65
C LYS A 104 -27.95 -37.10 1.37
N GLN A 105 -27.70 -36.58 2.57
CA GLN A 105 -28.68 -35.74 3.29
C GLN A 105 -28.95 -34.42 2.54
N LEU A 106 -27.91 -33.77 2.01
CA LEU A 106 -28.02 -32.54 1.23
C LEU A 106 -28.73 -32.77 -0.12
N ALA A 107 -28.58 -33.94 -0.74
CA ALA A 107 -29.36 -34.33 -1.91
C ALA A 107 -30.86 -34.49 -1.58
N VAL A 108 -31.19 -35.15 -0.45
CA VAL A 108 -32.59 -35.28 0.04
C VAL A 108 -33.19 -33.91 0.36
N VAL A 109 -32.50 -33.08 1.14
CA VAL A 109 -32.98 -31.73 1.49
C VAL A 109 -33.14 -30.83 0.26
N ASN A 110 -32.31 -30.98 -0.79
CA ASN A 110 -32.52 -30.26 -2.05
C ASN A 110 -33.71 -30.80 -2.87
N ALA A 111 -34.03 -32.09 -2.78
CA ALA A 111 -35.25 -32.65 -3.37
C ALA A 111 -36.51 -32.13 -2.63
N GLU A 112 -36.50 -32.16 -1.29
CA GLU A 112 -37.56 -31.61 -0.44
C GLU A 112 -37.76 -30.10 -0.65
N LYS A 113 -36.67 -29.33 -0.74
CA LYS A 113 -36.71 -27.91 -1.11
C LYS A 113 -37.34 -27.70 -2.48
N SER A 114 -37.13 -28.63 -3.43
CA SER A 114 -37.70 -28.55 -4.77
C SER A 114 -39.20 -28.86 -4.76
N THR A 115 -39.66 -29.88 -4.02
CA THR A 115 -41.10 -30.17 -3.87
C THR A 115 -41.82 -29.05 -3.11
N LEU A 116 -41.27 -28.55 -2.01
CA LEU A 116 -41.80 -27.39 -1.28
C LEU A 116 -41.86 -26.12 -2.14
N THR A 117 -40.94 -25.96 -3.10
CA THR A 117 -40.98 -24.84 -4.06
C THR A 117 -42.13 -25.01 -5.07
N LEU A 118 -42.40 -26.23 -5.54
CA LEU A 118 -43.55 -26.53 -6.39
C LEU A 118 -44.87 -26.35 -5.64
N GLU A 119 -44.98 -26.86 -4.41
CA GLU A 119 -46.14 -26.67 -3.53
C GLU A 119 -46.40 -25.19 -3.23
N LYS A 120 -45.36 -24.42 -2.88
CA LYS A 120 -45.45 -22.96 -2.71
C LYS A 120 -45.98 -22.26 -3.97
N ASN A 121 -45.49 -22.64 -5.14
CA ASN A 121 -45.94 -22.07 -6.41
C ASN A 121 -47.40 -22.45 -6.71
N GLU A 122 -47.81 -23.68 -6.39
CA GLU A 122 -49.20 -24.10 -6.57
C GLU A 122 -50.13 -23.37 -5.60
N ILE A 123 -49.78 -23.29 -4.31
CA ILE A 123 -50.49 -22.52 -3.28
C ILE A 123 -50.59 -21.04 -3.68
N GLN A 124 -49.51 -20.44 -4.19
CA GLN A 124 -49.56 -19.06 -4.68
C GLN A 124 -50.49 -18.91 -5.90
N SER A 125 -50.57 -19.92 -6.78
CA SER A 125 -51.53 -19.92 -7.90
C SER A 125 -52.98 -20.04 -7.40
N ARG A 126 -53.24 -20.88 -6.39
CA ARG A 126 -54.55 -21.02 -5.73
C ARG A 126 -54.94 -19.73 -5.01
N ALA A 127 -54.01 -19.08 -4.31
CA ALA A 127 -54.21 -17.79 -3.66
C ALA A 127 -54.58 -16.68 -4.66
N ARG A 128 -53.85 -16.56 -5.79
CA ARG A 128 -54.21 -15.60 -6.86
C ARG A 128 -55.60 -15.84 -7.44
N LYS A 129 -56.00 -17.12 -7.63
CA LYS A 129 -57.37 -17.48 -8.06
C LYS A 129 -58.41 -17.06 -7.01
N LEU A 130 -58.17 -17.36 -5.73
CA LEU A 130 -59.06 -16.97 -4.63
C LEU A 130 -59.17 -15.44 -4.49
N GLU A 131 -58.07 -14.71 -4.62
CA GLU A 131 -58.08 -13.24 -4.68
C GLU A 131 -58.92 -12.72 -5.84
N SER A 132 -58.80 -13.28 -7.05
CA SER A 132 -59.62 -12.85 -8.19
C SER A 132 -61.10 -13.12 -7.95
N THR A 133 -61.45 -14.28 -7.38
CA THR A 133 -62.83 -14.63 -7.03
C THR A 133 -63.37 -13.72 -5.93
N LEU A 134 -62.57 -13.42 -4.90
CA LEU A 134 -62.94 -12.50 -3.81
C LEU A 134 -63.13 -11.07 -4.34
N LYS A 135 -62.28 -10.61 -5.27
CA LYS A 135 -62.45 -9.32 -5.96
C LYS A 135 -63.78 -9.28 -6.72
N MET A 136 -64.12 -10.33 -7.49
CA MET A 136 -65.43 -10.41 -8.19
C MET A 136 -66.61 -10.43 -7.22
N ARG A 137 -66.59 -11.28 -6.19
CA ARG A 137 -67.63 -11.32 -5.14
C ARG A 137 -67.75 -9.99 -4.38
N THR A 138 -66.67 -9.24 -4.22
CA THR A 138 -66.68 -7.91 -3.61
C THR A 138 -67.34 -6.87 -4.52
N SER A 139 -67.15 -6.93 -5.84
CA SER A 139 -67.91 -6.10 -6.79
C SER A 139 -69.39 -6.49 -6.87
N GLU A 140 -69.71 -7.79 -6.90
CA GLU A 140 -71.08 -8.29 -6.85
C GLU A 140 -71.82 -7.83 -5.59
N LEU A 141 -71.18 -7.94 -4.41
CA LEU A 141 -71.77 -7.51 -3.14
C LEU A 141 -71.92 -5.99 -3.06
N LYS A 142 -71.00 -5.21 -3.64
CA LYS A 142 -71.15 -3.76 -3.78
C LYS A 142 -72.33 -3.38 -4.68
N GLU A 143 -72.52 -4.10 -5.79
CA GLU A 143 -73.62 -3.86 -6.71
C GLU A 143 -74.98 -4.29 -6.12
N ALA A 144 -75.05 -5.45 -5.46
CA ALA A 144 -76.22 -5.85 -4.68
C ALA A 144 -76.55 -4.86 -3.56
N SER A 145 -75.53 -4.31 -2.89
CA SER A 145 -75.69 -3.23 -1.90
C SER A 145 -76.13 -1.90 -2.51
N ARG A 146 -75.84 -1.65 -3.79
CA ARG A 146 -76.32 -0.46 -4.52
C ARG A 146 -77.79 -0.64 -4.88
N ILE A 147 -78.14 -1.76 -5.51
CA ILE A 147 -79.51 -2.14 -5.88
C ILE A 147 -80.41 -2.13 -4.63
N SER A 148 -80.00 -2.77 -3.54
CA SER A 148 -80.78 -2.81 -2.28
C SER A 148 -81.01 -1.42 -1.67
N ARG A 149 -80.09 -0.45 -1.84
CA ARG A 149 -80.32 0.95 -1.43
C ARG A 149 -81.30 1.66 -2.35
N GLU A 150 -81.18 1.45 -3.66
CA GLU A 150 -82.11 2.01 -4.65
C GLU A 150 -83.53 1.48 -4.41
N GLU A 151 -83.69 0.16 -4.20
CA GLU A 151 -84.92 -0.47 -3.74
C GLU A 151 -85.43 0.12 -2.42
N HIS A 152 -84.56 0.28 -1.39
CA HIS A 152 -84.96 0.92 -0.13
C HIS A 152 -85.44 2.37 -0.31
N THR A 153 -84.85 3.15 -1.22
CA THR A 153 -85.35 4.50 -1.52
C THR A 153 -86.71 4.46 -2.22
N VAL A 154 -86.92 3.54 -3.18
CA VAL A 154 -88.22 3.36 -3.84
C VAL A 154 -89.30 2.90 -2.86
N VAL A 155 -88.98 1.96 -1.97
CA VAL A 155 -89.90 1.48 -0.91
C VAL A 155 -90.16 2.56 0.14
N SER A 156 -89.16 3.38 0.48
CA SER A 156 -89.34 4.57 1.34
C SER A 156 -90.31 5.58 0.72
N ASP A 157 -90.14 5.91 -0.56
CA ASP A 157 -91.04 6.80 -1.30
C ASP A 157 -92.46 6.22 -1.42
N GLN A 158 -92.60 4.92 -1.64
CA GLN A 158 -93.89 4.23 -1.65
C GLN A 158 -94.55 4.26 -0.26
N ASN A 159 -93.81 3.98 0.81
CA ASN A 159 -94.31 4.06 2.19
C ASN A 159 -94.68 5.50 2.58
N LEU A 160 -93.97 6.51 2.07
CA LEU A 160 -94.29 7.92 2.31
C LEU A 160 -95.57 8.33 1.57
N LYS A 161 -95.76 7.87 0.32
CA LYS A 161 -97.02 8.04 -0.44
C LYS A 161 -98.18 7.31 0.23
N LEU A 162 -98.00 6.06 0.67
CA LEU A 162 -99.01 5.30 1.44
C LEU A 162 -99.33 6.00 2.76
N SER A 163 -98.35 6.56 3.46
CA SER A 163 -98.57 7.34 4.69
C SER A 163 -99.35 8.64 4.44
N GLN A 164 -99.15 9.28 3.29
CA GLN A 164 -99.97 10.43 2.86
C GLN A 164 -101.40 10.02 2.54
N ILE A 165 -101.60 8.90 1.84
CA ILE A 165 -102.93 8.34 1.53
C ILE A 165 -103.67 7.93 2.81
N ILE A 166 -103.02 7.20 3.72
CA ILE A 166 -103.59 6.81 5.02
C ILE A 166 -103.94 8.05 5.86
N ARG A 167 -103.14 9.12 5.80
CA ARG A 167 -103.48 10.39 6.47
C ARG A 167 -104.71 11.05 5.85
N ALA A 168 -104.76 11.16 4.52
CA ALA A 168 -105.92 11.70 3.81
C ALA A 168 -107.20 10.91 4.13
N LEU A 169 -107.15 9.57 4.06
CA LEU A 169 -108.26 8.68 4.43
C LEU A 169 -108.60 8.78 5.93
N SER A 170 -107.63 9.00 6.81
CA SER A 170 -107.88 9.23 8.25
C SER A 170 -108.58 10.56 8.50
N ASP A 171 -108.20 11.61 7.77
CA ASP A 171 -108.81 12.94 7.89
C ASP A 171 -110.20 13.00 7.22
N GLU A 172 -110.40 12.28 6.11
CA GLU A 172 -111.74 12.01 5.54
C GLU A 172 -112.60 11.17 6.50
N ASN A 173 -112.07 10.13 7.12
CA ASN A 173 -112.84 9.29 8.05
C ASN A 173 -113.16 10.04 9.36
N LYS A 174 -112.27 10.93 9.84
CA LYS A 174 -112.59 11.89 10.91
C LYS A 174 -113.73 12.82 10.49
N LYS A 175 -113.65 13.38 9.27
CA LYS A 175 -114.68 14.28 8.73
C LYS A 175 -116.02 13.56 8.58
N LEU A 176 -116.05 12.35 8.03
CA LEU A 176 -117.24 11.50 7.94
C LEU A 176 -117.77 11.11 9.33
N SER A 177 -116.90 10.82 10.30
CA SER A 177 -117.31 10.58 11.69
C SER A 177 -117.88 11.83 12.36
N GLN A 178 -117.38 13.01 12.01
CA GLN A 178 -117.86 14.31 12.50
C GLN A 178 -119.18 14.70 11.83
N ASP A 179 -119.34 14.42 10.54
CA ASP A 179 -120.60 14.58 9.79
C ASP A 179 -121.67 13.59 10.24
N LEU A 180 -121.30 12.33 10.56
CA LEU A 180 -122.17 11.37 11.24
C LEU A 180 -122.54 11.83 12.64
N ALA A 181 -121.60 12.31 13.45
CA ALA A 181 -121.90 12.88 14.77
C ALA A 181 -122.84 14.11 14.66
N ASN A 182 -122.67 14.95 13.64
CA ASN A 182 -123.57 16.06 13.33
C ASN A 182 -124.96 15.55 12.90
N LEU A 183 -125.05 14.49 12.08
CA LEU A 183 -126.32 13.87 11.70
C LEU A 183 -127.04 13.25 12.91
N THR A 184 -126.34 12.52 13.78
CA THR A 184 -126.91 11.96 15.03
C THR A 184 -127.35 13.07 16.00
N LYS A 185 -126.59 14.16 16.08
CA LYS A 185 -126.94 15.33 16.89
C LYS A 185 -128.13 16.12 16.32
N ASN A 186 -128.33 16.08 15.00
CA ASN A 186 -129.49 16.69 14.32
C ASN A 186 -130.73 15.77 14.30
N SER A 187 -130.58 14.44 14.47
CA SER A 187 -131.71 13.51 14.61
C SER A 187 -132.22 13.39 16.05
N MET A 188 -131.41 13.68 17.06
CA MET A 188 -131.82 13.73 18.48
C MET A 188 -132.38 15.10 18.93
N LEU A 189 -133.00 15.87 18.04
CA LEU A 189 -133.65 17.15 18.35
C LEU A 189 -135.07 17.29 17.76
N LYS A 190 -135.93 16.32 18.11
CA LYS A 190 -137.41 16.44 18.09
C LYS A 190 -138.05 15.28 18.86
N ILE A 191 -139.22 15.55 19.46
CA ILE A 191 -140.00 14.66 20.34
C ILE A 191 -139.34 14.45 21.71
N ASP A 192 -139.81 15.21 22.71
CA ASP A 192 -139.34 15.18 24.10
C ASP A 192 -140.45 14.67 25.04
N LYS A 193 -140.10 13.70 25.91
CA LYS A 193 -140.89 13.13 27.05
C LYS A 193 -142.09 12.22 26.77
N GLN A 194 -142.29 11.29 27.72
CA GLN A 194 -143.44 10.38 27.97
C GLN A 194 -143.67 9.32 26.87
N THR A 195 -143.87 8.03 27.19
CA THR A 195 -144.76 7.46 28.23
C THR A 195 -144.18 6.27 29.01
N GLU A 196 -144.83 5.93 30.13
CA GLU A 196 -144.77 4.61 30.79
C GLU A 196 -145.57 3.55 29.99
N ILE A 197 -145.34 2.25 30.25
CA ILE A 197 -146.34 1.15 30.32
C ILE A 197 -145.62 -0.22 30.48
N GLU A 198 -145.67 -0.77 31.69
CA GLU A 198 -145.82 -2.21 31.93
C GLU A 198 -147.30 -2.59 31.63
N PRO A 199 -147.69 -3.85 31.25
CA PRO A 199 -147.49 -4.98 32.19
C PRO A 199 -147.59 -6.46 31.69
N LEU A 200 -147.30 -7.36 32.65
CA LEU A 200 -147.95 -8.66 32.96
C LEU A 200 -147.84 -9.93 32.06
N ASN A 201 -147.36 -11.00 32.72
CA ASN A 201 -147.87 -12.40 32.71
C ASN A 201 -147.70 -13.23 31.40
N VAL A 202 -147.89 -14.56 31.38
CA VAL A 202 -148.90 -15.44 32.01
C VAL A 202 -148.32 -16.74 32.63
N ARG A 203 -149.04 -17.28 33.63
CA ARG A 203 -148.80 -18.55 34.35
C ARG A 203 -149.55 -19.76 33.75
N ASP A 204 -149.11 -20.95 34.16
CA ASP A 204 -149.86 -22.19 34.45
C ASP A 204 -151.09 -22.57 33.59
N PHE A 205 -151.10 -23.80 33.08
CA PHE A 205 -152.34 -24.57 32.92
C PHE A 205 -152.15 -26.05 33.29
N ALA A 206 -153.08 -26.57 34.08
CA ALA A 206 -153.24 -27.99 34.37
C ALA A 206 -154.71 -28.38 34.14
N ILE A 207 -154.94 -29.45 33.38
CA ILE A 207 -156.24 -30.05 33.05
C ILE A 207 -155.99 -31.57 33.05
N GLN A 208 -156.43 -32.37 34.01
CA GLN A 208 -157.82 -32.72 34.40
C GLN A 208 -158.53 -33.67 33.43
N VAL A 209 -158.27 -34.97 33.63
CA VAL A 209 -159.24 -36.08 33.84
C VAL A 209 -160.50 -36.19 32.95
N CYS A 210 -160.67 -37.42 32.42
CA CYS A 210 -161.90 -38.13 32.00
C CYS A 210 -162.36 -38.16 30.51
N LEU A 211 -162.36 -39.40 30.01
CA LEU A 211 -163.41 -40.14 29.27
C LEU A 211 -164.41 -39.41 28.34
N PRO A 212 -164.53 -39.92 27.10
CA PRO A 212 -165.74 -39.82 26.29
C PRO A 212 -166.50 -41.16 26.25
N GLU A 213 -167.62 -41.30 26.97
CA GLU A 213 -168.59 -42.37 26.67
C GLU A 213 -170.02 -42.01 27.12
N LYS A 214 -171.00 -42.21 26.22
CA LYS A 214 -172.44 -42.13 26.49
C LYS A 214 -173.19 -43.06 25.53
N VAL A 215 -173.82 -44.10 26.08
CA VAL A 215 -174.52 -45.15 25.31
C VAL A 215 -175.87 -45.47 25.99
N GLU A 216 -176.95 -45.15 25.27
CA GLU A 216 -178.27 -45.82 25.20
C GLU A 216 -179.18 -46.15 26.44
N LYS A 217 -180.44 -45.66 26.35
CA LYS A 217 -181.76 -46.38 26.42
C LYS A 217 -182.46 -46.86 27.73
N GLU A 218 -183.79 -46.55 27.79
CA GLU A 218 -184.99 -47.42 28.06
C GLU A 218 -185.23 -48.17 29.41
N CYS A 219 -186.46 -48.50 29.90
CA CYS A 219 -187.83 -47.90 29.77
C CYS A 219 -188.88 -48.58 30.71
N GLN A 220 -190.05 -47.93 30.93
CA GLN A 220 -191.40 -48.50 31.25
C GLN A 220 -191.62 -49.25 32.62
N ILE A 221 -192.82 -49.66 33.14
CA ILE A 221 -194.25 -49.70 32.67
C ILE A 221 -195.32 -49.51 33.83
N GLU A 222 -196.60 -49.90 33.65
CA GLU A 222 -197.88 -49.32 34.22
C GLU A 222 -198.62 -50.02 35.45
N SER A 223 -199.99 -50.01 35.50
CA SER A 223 -200.94 -50.25 36.65
C SER A 223 -201.98 -51.41 36.36
N PRO A 224 -203.36 -51.42 36.51
CA PRO A 224 -204.44 -50.57 37.12
C PRO A 224 -205.68 -51.30 37.84
N PHE A 225 -206.73 -50.53 38.28
CA PHE A 225 -208.20 -50.89 38.44
C PHE A 225 -208.68 -51.95 39.51
N PHE A 226 -209.96 -52.25 39.88
CA PHE A 226 -211.38 -51.72 39.86
C PHE A 226 -212.26 -52.53 40.92
N LEU A 227 -213.49 -52.26 41.43
CA LEU A 227 -214.71 -51.42 41.18
C LEU A 227 -215.89 -52.12 40.41
N VAL A 228 -217.22 -52.18 40.79
CA VAL A 228 -218.06 -51.98 42.03
C VAL A 228 -219.57 -52.42 41.82
N ASP A 229 -220.40 -52.56 42.89
CA ASP A 229 -221.92 -52.63 42.98
C ASP A 229 -222.69 -53.85 42.39
N PRO A 230 -224.05 -54.02 42.47
CA PRO A 230 -225.10 -53.53 43.42
C PRO A 230 -226.22 -54.56 43.89
N ASP A 231 -226.87 -54.29 45.05
CA ASP A 231 -228.19 -54.82 45.58
C ASP A 231 -228.40 -56.39 45.62
N SER A 232 -229.53 -57.10 45.90
CA SER A 232 -230.95 -56.92 46.33
C SER A 232 -231.46 -58.27 46.96
N GLN A 233 -232.61 -58.51 47.65
CA GLN A 233 -233.73 -57.75 48.26
C GLN A 233 -234.54 -58.67 49.26
N SER A 234 -235.81 -58.34 49.61
CA SER A 234 -236.82 -59.13 50.38
C SER A 234 -236.64 -59.24 51.92
N MET A 235 -237.76 -59.13 52.68
CA MET A 235 -237.76 -58.45 54.00
C MET A 235 -238.38 -59.26 55.16
N HIS A 236 -238.03 -60.55 55.31
CA HIS A 236 -238.45 -61.33 56.51
C HIS A 236 -237.38 -62.27 57.09
N ASN A 237 -236.44 -62.80 56.29
CA ASN A 237 -235.33 -63.63 56.79
C ASN A 237 -234.19 -62.81 57.45
N LEU A 238 -234.36 -61.50 57.54
CA LEU A 238 -233.34 -60.53 57.96
C LEU A 238 -232.95 -60.70 59.45
N CYS A 239 -233.92 -60.90 60.35
CA CYS A 239 -233.67 -60.93 61.80
C CYS A 239 -232.69 -62.02 62.24
N HIS A 240 -232.88 -63.27 61.81
CA HIS A 240 -232.04 -64.39 62.26
C HIS A 240 -230.61 -64.35 61.67
N THR A 241 -230.39 -63.56 60.61
CA THR A 241 -229.08 -63.42 59.96
C THR A 241 -228.21 -62.37 60.66
N LEU A 242 -228.82 -61.33 61.25
CA LEU A 242 -228.12 -60.22 61.87
C LEU A 242 -227.27 -60.64 63.08
N GLU A 243 -227.81 -61.39 64.05
CA GLU A 243 -227.06 -61.78 65.25
C GLU A 243 -225.77 -62.56 64.96
N ARG A 244 -225.79 -63.45 63.97
CA ARG A 244 -224.60 -64.22 63.58
C ARG A 244 -223.54 -63.33 62.92
N LYS A 245 -223.93 -62.28 62.19
CA LYS A 245 -222.99 -61.35 61.57
C LYS A 245 -222.32 -60.40 62.56
N THR A 246 -222.99 -60.05 63.67
CA THR A 246 -222.37 -59.21 64.71
C THR A 246 -221.08 -59.83 65.27
N GLN A 247 -221.08 -61.15 65.52
CA GLN A 247 -219.91 -61.86 66.06
C GLN A 247 -218.73 -61.93 65.08
N GLU A 248 -219.00 -62.06 63.78
CA GLU A 248 -217.95 -61.98 62.74
C GLU A 248 -217.31 -60.57 62.70
N CYS A 249 -218.11 -59.52 62.83
CA CYS A 249 -217.66 -58.12 62.82
C CYS A 249 -216.76 -57.73 64.00
N ASP A 250 -216.81 -58.44 65.12
CA ASP A 250 -215.88 -58.24 66.25
C ASP A 250 -214.56 -59.00 66.00
N ALA A 251 -214.61 -60.21 65.45
CA ALA A 251 -213.42 -61.02 65.14
C ALA A 251 -212.48 -60.34 64.11
N PHE A 252 -213.03 -59.76 63.05
CA PHE A 252 -212.24 -59.00 62.06
C PHE A 252 -211.59 -57.74 62.65
N ARG A 253 -212.16 -57.16 63.73
CA ARG A 253 -211.63 -55.94 64.34
C ARG A 253 -210.33 -56.20 65.11
N ALA A 254 -210.16 -57.39 65.68
CA ALA A 254 -208.91 -57.81 66.33
C ALA A 254 -207.77 -57.98 65.31
N GLN A 255 -208.01 -58.74 64.23
CA GLN A 255 -207.01 -58.99 63.18
C GLN A 255 -206.49 -57.71 62.51
N LEU A 256 -207.32 -56.65 62.47
CA LEU A 256 -206.96 -55.37 61.87
C LEU A 256 -205.97 -54.58 62.74
N GLU A 257 -206.09 -54.64 64.08
CA GLU A 257 -205.09 -54.02 64.98
C GLU A 257 -203.78 -54.83 65.03
N ASP A 258 -203.83 -56.17 64.96
CA ASP A 258 -202.61 -57.01 64.86
C ASP A 258 -201.77 -56.67 63.60
N LEU A 259 -202.43 -56.52 62.44
CA LEU A 259 -201.78 -56.12 61.18
C LEU A 259 -201.16 -54.71 61.26
N LYS A 260 -201.78 -53.82 62.02
CA LYS A 260 -201.37 -52.42 62.20
C LYS A 260 -200.11 -52.33 63.07
N ALA A 261 -200.04 -53.12 64.15
CA ALA A 261 -198.82 -53.25 64.96
C ALA A 261 -197.64 -53.82 64.14
N LEU A 262 -197.91 -54.80 63.27
CA LEU A 262 -196.91 -55.35 62.34
C LEU A 262 -196.42 -54.31 61.32
N GLN A 263 -197.32 -53.43 60.86
CA GLN A 263 -196.99 -52.33 59.95
C GLN A 263 -196.07 -51.28 60.62
N GLU A 264 -196.30 -50.95 61.90
CA GLU A 264 -195.47 -50.00 62.63
C GLU A 264 -194.05 -50.54 62.91
N ASP A 265 -193.90 -51.81 63.30
CA ASP A 265 -192.59 -52.44 63.52
C ASP A 265 -191.79 -52.61 62.21
N THR A 266 -192.45 -52.96 61.10
CA THR A 266 -191.80 -53.04 59.79
C THR A 266 -191.36 -51.66 59.26
N LEU A 267 -192.06 -50.57 59.60
CA LEU A 267 -191.62 -49.21 59.31
C LEU A 267 -190.42 -48.77 60.18
N LEU A 268 -190.45 -49.07 61.48
CA LEU A 268 -189.33 -48.75 62.40
C LEU A 268 -188.04 -49.49 62.02
N THR A 269 -188.13 -50.77 61.68
CA THR A 269 -186.97 -51.56 61.23
C THR A 269 -186.43 -51.06 59.89
N LEU A 270 -187.29 -50.67 58.94
CA LEU A 270 -186.88 -50.06 57.66
C LEU A 270 -186.11 -48.75 57.85
N ASP A 271 -186.61 -47.82 58.66
CA ASP A 271 -185.95 -46.53 58.86
C ASP A 271 -184.62 -46.69 59.65
N SER A 272 -184.54 -47.68 60.55
CA SER A 272 -183.29 -48.03 61.25
C SER A 272 -182.19 -48.56 60.33
N THR A 273 -182.55 -49.36 59.31
CA THR A 273 -181.59 -49.96 58.36
C THR A 273 -181.15 -48.95 57.32
N LYS A 274 -182.07 -48.13 56.82
CA LYS A 274 -181.81 -46.95 55.97
C LYS A 274 -180.83 -45.97 56.63
N LYS A 275 -180.95 -45.73 57.95
CA LYS A 275 -180.03 -44.86 58.70
C LYS A 275 -178.61 -45.44 58.76
N ARG A 276 -178.45 -46.73 59.09
CA ARG A 276 -177.13 -47.40 59.05
C ARG A 276 -176.49 -47.39 57.67
N LEU A 277 -177.28 -47.51 56.60
CA LEU A 277 -176.78 -47.45 55.23
C LEU A 277 -176.23 -46.06 54.88
N ALA A 278 -176.89 -44.99 55.34
CA ALA A 278 -176.38 -43.63 55.19
C ALA A 278 -175.06 -43.42 55.96
N ASP A 279 -174.99 -43.85 57.23
CA ASP A 279 -173.78 -43.74 58.06
C ASP A 279 -172.57 -44.46 57.42
N GLU A 280 -172.79 -45.64 56.84
CA GLU A 280 -171.74 -46.44 56.18
C GLU A 280 -171.31 -45.88 54.81
N ILE A 281 -172.24 -45.26 54.06
CA ILE A 281 -171.89 -44.48 52.87
C ILE A 281 -170.99 -43.30 53.25
N GLU A 282 -171.30 -42.60 54.36
CA GLU A 282 -170.50 -41.46 54.81
C GLU A 282 -169.10 -41.87 55.28
N ARG A 283 -168.96 -43.00 55.99
CA ARG A 283 -167.64 -43.58 56.31
C ARG A 283 -166.83 -43.87 55.06
N ARG A 284 -167.43 -44.45 54.02
CA ARG A 284 -166.73 -44.80 52.78
C ARG A 284 -166.20 -43.56 52.06
N LYS A 285 -166.97 -42.47 52.01
CA LYS A 285 -166.49 -41.16 51.51
C LYS A 285 -165.28 -40.66 52.28
N MET A 286 -165.28 -40.76 53.60
CA MET A 286 -164.14 -40.32 54.42
C MET A 286 -162.89 -41.16 54.14
N ILE A 287 -163.03 -42.48 54.02
CA ILE A 287 -161.92 -43.38 53.68
C ILE A 287 -161.37 -43.12 52.27
N THR A 288 -162.23 -42.85 51.26
CA THR A 288 -161.75 -42.48 49.92
C THR A 288 -161.05 -41.12 49.92
N ASN A 289 -161.60 -40.12 50.64
CA ASN A 289 -160.96 -38.80 50.78
C ASN A 289 -159.57 -38.90 51.41
N ASP A 290 -159.37 -39.76 52.41
CA ASP A 290 -158.07 -39.94 53.05
C ASP A 290 -157.10 -40.77 52.19
N ALA A 291 -157.59 -41.75 51.43
CA ALA A 291 -156.81 -42.46 50.42
C ALA A 291 -156.34 -41.53 49.28
N GLU A 292 -157.18 -40.60 48.84
CA GLU A 292 -156.83 -39.57 47.85
C GLU A 292 -155.77 -38.60 48.39
N LYS A 293 -155.92 -38.10 49.63
CA LYS A 293 -154.89 -37.28 50.30
C LYS A 293 -153.55 -37.99 50.39
N LEU A 294 -153.55 -39.27 50.80
CA LEU A 294 -152.33 -40.08 50.88
C LEU A 294 -151.72 -40.32 49.50
N SER A 295 -152.53 -40.56 48.46
CA SER A 295 -152.06 -40.67 47.08
C SER A 295 -151.37 -39.38 46.61
N ILE A 296 -152.00 -38.22 46.84
CA ILE A 296 -151.42 -36.89 46.53
C ILE A 296 -150.12 -36.66 47.31
N GLN A 297 -150.07 -37.04 48.60
CA GLN A 297 -148.87 -36.90 49.43
C GLN A 297 -147.72 -37.78 48.94
N VAL A 298 -148.00 -39.06 48.61
CA VAL A 298 -147.03 -39.99 48.03
C VAL A 298 -146.53 -39.47 46.68
N HIS A 299 -147.40 -38.96 45.82
CA HIS A 299 -147.00 -38.42 44.52
C HIS A 299 -146.16 -37.14 44.67
N SER A 300 -146.49 -36.25 45.61
CA SER A 300 -145.66 -35.09 45.96
C SER A 300 -144.28 -35.49 46.50
N MET A 301 -144.20 -36.55 47.32
CA MET A 301 -142.93 -37.11 47.79
C MET A 301 -142.12 -37.75 46.66
N GLN A 302 -142.77 -38.50 45.74
CA GLN A 302 -142.11 -39.07 44.55
C GLN A 302 -141.54 -37.97 43.65
N GLN A 303 -142.28 -36.89 43.41
CA GLN A 303 -141.79 -35.73 42.65
C GLN A 303 -140.62 -35.03 43.36
N LYS A 304 -140.69 -34.82 44.68
CA LYS A 304 -139.59 -34.24 45.47
C LYS A 304 -138.34 -35.11 45.45
N ASN A 305 -138.46 -36.43 45.62
CA ASN A 305 -137.35 -37.35 45.57
C ASN A 305 -136.74 -37.42 44.15
N SER A 306 -137.57 -37.37 43.10
CA SER A 306 -137.11 -37.31 41.71
C SER A 306 -136.33 -36.02 41.41
N PHE A 307 -136.83 -34.88 41.89
CA PHE A 307 -136.14 -33.59 41.79
C PHE A 307 -134.83 -33.58 42.59
N GLN A 308 -134.84 -34.07 43.83
CA GLN A 308 -133.63 -34.18 44.65
C GLN A 308 -132.58 -35.06 43.94
N ALA A 309 -132.95 -36.24 43.48
CA ALA A 309 -132.08 -37.15 42.73
C ALA A 309 -131.64 -36.60 41.37
N ALA A 310 -132.28 -35.56 40.84
CA ALA A 310 -131.76 -34.77 39.72
C ALA A 310 -130.71 -33.77 40.20
N THR A 311 -131.02 -32.94 41.20
CA THR A 311 -130.06 -31.98 41.76
C THR A 311 -128.80 -32.64 42.32
N GLU A 312 -128.88 -33.84 42.87
CA GLU A 312 -127.72 -34.63 43.32
C GLU A 312 -126.84 -35.09 42.15
N ARG A 313 -127.44 -35.46 41.01
CA ARG A 313 -126.68 -35.77 39.77
C ARG A 313 -126.02 -34.51 39.20
N ASP A 314 -126.75 -33.40 39.11
CA ASP A 314 -126.22 -32.11 38.65
C ASP A 314 -125.07 -31.60 39.55
N LEU A 315 -125.11 -31.90 40.86
CA LEU A 315 -124.05 -31.57 41.81
C LEU A 315 -122.85 -32.52 41.68
N LEU A 316 -123.06 -33.82 41.49
CA LEU A 316 -121.99 -34.78 41.22
C LEU A 316 -121.27 -34.47 39.90
N GLU A 317 -122.00 -34.10 38.85
CA GLU A 317 -121.39 -33.68 37.57
C GLU A 317 -120.54 -32.41 37.74
N LYS A 318 -120.99 -31.45 38.55
CA LYS A 318 -120.20 -30.24 38.90
C LYS A 318 -118.99 -30.57 39.77
N ILE A 319 -119.09 -31.52 40.69
CA ILE A 319 -117.96 -31.99 41.51
C ILE A 319 -116.91 -32.64 40.59
N ASN A 320 -117.32 -33.59 39.74
CA ASN A 320 -116.42 -34.24 38.77
C ASN A 320 -115.73 -33.20 37.87
N ALA A 321 -116.47 -32.23 37.32
CA ALA A 321 -115.90 -31.18 36.48
C ALA A 321 -114.90 -30.26 37.23
N LEU A 322 -115.11 -30.02 38.53
CA LEU A 322 -114.16 -29.28 39.37
C LEU A 322 -112.94 -30.14 39.76
N GLU A 323 -113.11 -31.45 39.94
CA GLU A 323 -112.01 -32.39 40.16
C GLU A 323 -111.15 -32.54 38.89
N ASP A 324 -111.75 -32.65 37.71
CA ASP A 324 -111.05 -32.62 36.41
C ASP A 324 -110.25 -31.31 36.23
N GLN A 325 -110.85 -30.16 36.54
CA GLN A 325 -110.12 -28.88 36.54
C GLN A 325 -108.96 -28.86 37.55
N ASN A 326 -109.15 -29.43 38.75
CA ASN A 326 -108.10 -29.55 39.77
C ASN A 326 -106.94 -30.45 39.27
N HIS A 327 -107.26 -31.55 38.58
CA HIS A 327 -106.27 -32.42 37.93
C HIS A 327 -105.54 -31.72 36.76
N GLN A 328 -106.25 -30.92 35.96
CA GLN A 328 -105.64 -30.09 34.91
C GLN A 328 -104.68 -29.06 35.51
N PHE A 329 -105.11 -28.27 36.51
CA PHE A 329 -104.25 -27.29 37.17
C PHE A 329 -103.03 -27.91 37.86
N ARG A 330 -103.15 -29.09 38.49
CA ARG A 330 -101.98 -29.82 39.04
C ARG A 330 -100.99 -30.23 37.94
N SER A 331 -101.50 -30.67 36.80
CA SER A 331 -100.67 -31.06 35.64
C SER A 331 -99.97 -29.84 35.02
N GLU A 332 -100.68 -28.71 34.94
CA GLU A 332 -100.14 -27.40 34.51
C GLU A 332 -99.04 -26.91 35.46
N ILE A 333 -99.24 -27.02 36.79
CA ILE A 333 -98.23 -26.65 37.79
C ILE A 333 -96.97 -27.50 37.62
N MET A 334 -97.10 -28.84 37.54
CA MET A 334 -95.93 -29.73 37.32
C MET A 334 -95.21 -29.43 35.99
N ARG A 335 -95.95 -29.08 34.93
CA ARG A 335 -95.36 -28.63 33.65
C ARG A 335 -94.55 -27.34 33.82
N LEU A 336 -95.14 -26.34 34.48
CA LEU A 336 -94.50 -25.03 34.71
C LEU A 336 -93.29 -25.13 35.66
N GLU A 337 -93.34 -25.99 36.68
CA GLU A 337 -92.20 -26.30 37.55
C GLU A 337 -91.06 -26.99 36.78
N HIS A 338 -91.38 -27.92 35.88
CA HIS A 338 -90.39 -28.58 35.02
C HIS A 338 -89.77 -27.61 33.99
N GLU A 339 -90.57 -26.71 33.42
CA GLU A 339 -90.11 -25.65 32.53
C GLU A 339 -89.24 -24.64 33.28
N HIS A 340 -89.67 -24.14 34.45
CA HIS A 340 -88.87 -23.28 35.32
C HIS A 340 -87.52 -23.91 35.65
N GLY A 341 -87.53 -25.16 36.16
CA GLY A 341 -86.31 -25.90 36.48
C GLY A 341 -85.43 -26.19 35.26
N THR A 342 -85.95 -26.09 34.03
CA THR A 342 -85.20 -26.19 32.77
C THR A 342 -84.59 -24.84 32.38
N TRP A 343 -85.35 -23.75 32.45
CA TRP A 343 -84.83 -22.39 32.24
C TRP A 343 -83.76 -22.01 33.27
N GLU A 344 -83.95 -22.37 34.54
CA GLU A 344 -82.96 -22.15 35.60
C GLU A 344 -81.66 -22.93 35.35
N ARG A 345 -81.74 -24.16 34.83
CA ARG A 345 -80.58 -24.95 34.39
C ARG A 345 -79.87 -24.33 33.19
N GLN A 346 -80.61 -23.76 32.23
CA GLN A 346 -80.01 -23.05 31.09
C GLN A 346 -79.36 -21.75 31.51
N LEU A 347 -80.00 -20.96 32.38
CA LEU A 347 -79.42 -19.73 32.95
C LEU A 347 -78.07 -20.01 33.62
N LYS A 348 -78.03 -21.02 34.50
CA LYS A 348 -76.82 -21.49 35.21
C LYS A 348 -75.77 -22.13 34.30
N GLN A 349 -76.10 -22.42 33.04
CA GLN A 349 -75.10 -22.79 32.04
C GLN A 349 -74.57 -21.55 31.32
N TYR A 350 -75.45 -20.64 30.87
CA TYR A 350 -75.03 -19.38 30.25
C TYR A 350 -74.19 -18.50 31.18
N GLU A 351 -74.44 -18.53 32.49
CA GLU A 351 -73.59 -17.87 33.50
C GLU A 351 -72.15 -18.44 33.48
N LYS A 352 -71.99 -19.77 33.43
CA LYS A 352 -70.67 -20.42 33.33
C LYS A 352 -70.00 -20.16 31.98
N ASP A 353 -70.75 -20.28 30.89
CA ASP A 353 -70.24 -20.02 29.54
C ASP A 353 -69.72 -18.57 29.45
N MET A 354 -70.39 -17.62 30.11
CA MET A 354 -69.97 -16.23 30.22
C MET A 354 -68.71 -16.04 31.08
N ASP A 355 -68.61 -16.71 32.25
CA ASP A 355 -67.41 -16.69 33.08
C ASP A 355 -66.20 -17.31 32.36
N GLU A 356 -66.39 -18.40 31.61
CA GLU A 356 -65.35 -19.00 30.76
C GLU A 356 -64.94 -18.04 29.63
N LEU A 357 -65.89 -17.35 28.98
CA LEU A 357 -65.59 -16.32 27.98
C LEU A 357 -64.84 -15.12 28.58
N ILE A 358 -65.18 -14.69 29.80
CA ILE A 358 -64.46 -13.63 30.53
C ILE A 358 -63.02 -14.08 30.87
N SER A 359 -62.85 -15.33 31.33
CA SER A 359 -61.54 -15.91 31.61
C SER A 359 -60.67 -15.99 30.35
N ASN A 360 -61.21 -16.54 29.26
CA ASN A 360 -60.53 -16.63 27.96
C ASN A 360 -60.18 -15.24 27.37
N LYS A 361 -61.08 -14.26 27.51
CA LYS A 361 -60.80 -12.85 27.15
C LYS A 361 -59.64 -12.28 27.97
N ASN A 362 -59.63 -12.50 29.28
CA ASN A 362 -58.58 -11.97 30.16
C ASN A 362 -57.22 -12.60 29.87
N TYR A 363 -57.16 -13.91 29.64
CA TYR A 363 -55.97 -14.62 29.17
C TYR A 363 -55.48 -14.07 27.81
N SER A 364 -56.40 -13.88 26.85
CA SER A 364 -56.08 -13.31 25.53
C SER A 364 -55.51 -11.89 25.63
N ASN A 365 -56.08 -11.05 26.51
CA ASN A 365 -55.56 -9.71 26.80
C ASN A 365 -54.17 -9.74 27.43
N GLN A 366 -53.89 -10.70 28.33
CA GLN A 366 -52.56 -10.88 28.92
C GLN A 366 -51.53 -11.27 27.84
N GLN A 367 -51.89 -12.20 26.95
CA GLN A 367 -51.03 -12.59 25.82
C GLN A 367 -50.79 -11.43 24.84
N LEU A 368 -51.82 -10.63 24.54
CA LEU A 368 -51.67 -9.40 23.73
C LEU A 368 -50.74 -8.38 24.41
N SER A 369 -50.80 -8.23 25.74
CA SER A 369 -49.90 -7.34 26.48
C SER A 369 -48.45 -7.82 26.47
N LEU A 370 -48.21 -9.14 26.51
CA LEU A 370 -46.87 -9.72 26.37
C LEU A 370 -46.32 -9.47 24.97
N LEU A 371 -47.09 -9.81 23.93
CA LEU A 371 -46.71 -9.59 22.52
C LEU A 371 -46.51 -8.11 22.18
N ALA A 372 -47.22 -7.19 22.84
CA ALA A 372 -46.99 -5.76 22.74
C ALA A 372 -45.63 -5.35 23.33
N SER A 373 -45.29 -5.82 24.53
CA SER A 373 -43.99 -5.56 25.15
C SER A 373 -42.82 -6.18 24.38
N GLU A 374 -43.01 -7.37 23.79
CA GLU A 374 -42.03 -8.00 22.91
C GLU A 374 -41.83 -7.20 21.62
N ASN A 375 -42.90 -6.69 21.00
CA ASN A 375 -42.81 -5.77 19.87
C ASN A 375 -42.05 -4.48 20.21
N GLU A 376 -42.24 -3.93 21.41
CA GLU A 376 -41.55 -2.71 21.86
C GLU A 376 -40.06 -2.96 22.10
N ASN A 377 -39.71 -4.09 22.73
CA ASN A 377 -38.33 -4.56 22.87
C ASN A 377 -37.65 -4.79 21.50
N LEU A 378 -38.32 -5.47 20.57
CA LEU A 378 -37.79 -5.71 19.22
C LEU A 378 -37.61 -4.41 18.42
N ARG A 379 -38.49 -3.41 18.60
CA ARG A 379 -38.30 -2.07 18.01
C ARG A 379 -37.07 -1.37 18.58
N ALA A 380 -36.87 -1.43 19.90
CA ALA A 380 -35.68 -0.87 20.55
C ALA A 380 -34.39 -1.57 20.09
N GLU A 381 -34.41 -2.90 19.93
CA GLU A 381 -33.28 -3.66 19.38
C GLU A 381 -32.98 -3.28 17.91
N ILE A 382 -34.00 -3.23 17.05
CA ILE A 382 -33.84 -2.80 15.65
C ILE A 382 -33.26 -1.38 15.58
N GLN A 383 -33.74 -0.46 16.42
CA GLN A 383 -33.23 0.91 16.45
C GLN A 383 -31.79 0.99 16.99
N SER A 384 -31.43 0.17 17.99
CA SER A 384 -30.05 -0.01 18.45
C SER A 384 -29.14 -0.53 17.33
N LEU A 385 -29.56 -1.56 16.61
CA LEU A 385 -28.84 -2.14 15.48
C LEU A 385 -28.64 -1.13 14.34
N LEU A 386 -29.67 -0.36 13.98
CA LEU A 386 -29.58 0.70 12.97
C LEU A 386 -28.61 1.82 13.36
N THR A 387 -28.60 2.24 14.64
CA THR A 387 -27.61 3.23 15.10
C THR A 387 -26.18 2.67 15.05
N ARG A 388 -25.96 1.41 15.45
CA ARG A 388 -24.67 0.72 15.30
C ARG A 388 -24.24 0.56 13.85
N GLU A 389 -25.16 0.22 12.94
CA GLU A 389 -24.90 0.14 11.50
C GLU A 389 -24.44 1.49 10.94
N SER A 390 -25.12 2.59 11.31
CA SER A 390 -24.70 3.94 10.91
C SER A 390 -23.29 4.30 11.40
N GLN A 391 -22.94 3.94 12.64
CA GLN A 391 -21.61 4.18 13.22
C GLN A 391 -20.53 3.37 12.47
N LEU A 392 -20.82 2.12 12.11
CA LEU A 392 -19.93 1.28 11.31
C LEU A 392 -19.76 1.84 9.88
N ALA A 393 -20.83 2.34 9.26
CA ALA A 393 -20.76 2.99 7.94
C ALA A 393 -19.93 4.29 7.96
N PHE A 394 -20.04 5.11 9.01
CA PHE A 394 -19.15 6.27 9.19
C PHE A 394 -17.70 5.87 9.42
N SER A 395 -17.45 4.80 10.20
CA SER A 395 -16.10 4.28 10.45
C SER A 395 -15.44 3.72 9.18
N LEU A 396 -16.19 2.94 8.39
CA LEU A 396 -15.74 2.45 7.08
C LEU A 396 -15.38 3.61 6.15
N LYS A 397 -16.27 4.61 6.02
CA LYS A 397 -16.01 5.79 5.18
C LYS A 397 -14.78 6.60 5.64
N ALA A 398 -14.47 6.61 6.94
CA ALA A 398 -13.23 7.20 7.44
C ALA A 398 -11.99 6.38 7.03
N LYS A 399 -12.07 5.05 7.11
CA LYS A 399 -10.99 4.16 6.64
C LYS A 399 -10.78 4.16 5.12
N ASP A 400 -11.84 4.33 4.34
CA ASP A 400 -11.73 4.57 2.88
C ASP A 400 -10.98 5.89 2.61
N GLY A 401 -11.18 6.91 3.44
CA GLY A 401 -10.44 8.17 3.40
C GLY A 401 -8.95 8.01 3.71
N GLU A 402 -8.62 7.33 4.81
CA GLU A 402 -7.23 7.00 5.18
C GLU A 402 -6.53 6.19 4.08
N LEU A 403 -7.22 5.19 3.50
CA LEU A 403 -6.71 4.38 2.39
C LEU A 403 -6.41 5.26 1.16
N GLN A 404 -7.31 6.18 0.81
CA GLN A 404 -7.15 7.07 -0.33
C GLN A 404 -5.99 8.07 -0.13
N GLU A 405 -5.75 8.53 1.10
CA GLU A 405 -4.58 9.34 1.46
C GLU A 405 -3.28 8.53 1.29
N VAL A 406 -3.21 7.32 1.85
CA VAL A 406 -2.05 6.42 1.70
C VAL A 406 -1.76 6.09 0.22
N LEU A 407 -2.79 5.82 -0.58
CA LEU A 407 -2.65 5.60 -2.03
C LEU A 407 -2.12 6.86 -2.75
N THR A 408 -2.53 8.06 -2.33
CA THR A 408 -2.07 9.33 -2.90
C THR A 408 -0.60 9.59 -2.54
N VAL A 409 -0.19 9.33 -1.29
CA VAL A 409 1.21 9.40 -0.85
C VAL A 409 2.07 8.41 -1.63
N TYR A 410 1.63 7.15 -1.79
CA TYR A 410 2.37 6.13 -2.53
C TYR A 410 2.52 6.50 -4.02
N GLN A 411 1.46 7.00 -4.67
CA GLN A 411 1.53 7.50 -6.04
C GLN A 411 2.50 8.68 -6.21
N ASN A 412 2.62 9.55 -5.21
CA ASN A 412 3.57 10.65 -5.25
C ASN A 412 5.02 10.18 -5.03
N SER A 413 5.24 9.22 -4.13
CA SER A 413 6.56 8.60 -3.94
C SER A 413 7.04 7.85 -5.19
N VAL A 414 6.14 7.19 -5.93
CA VAL A 414 6.48 6.57 -7.22
C VAL A 414 6.93 7.62 -8.25
N LYS A 415 6.22 8.76 -8.36
CA LYS A 415 6.62 9.86 -9.26
C LYS A 415 7.97 10.48 -8.87
N GLU A 416 8.23 10.62 -7.57
CA GLU A 416 9.51 11.09 -7.05
C GLU A 416 10.64 10.10 -7.39
N ASN A 417 10.41 8.80 -7.23
CA ASN A 417 11.37 7.78 -7.65
C ASN A 417 11.62 7.80 -9.17
N ASP A 418 10.59 8.03 -10.00
CA ASP A 418 10.75 8.21 -11.45
C ASP A 418 11.59 9.44 -11.80
N THR A 419 11.47 10.56 -11.07
CA THR A 419 12.34 11.74 -11.28
C THR A 419 13.77 11.50 -10.78
N ILE A 420 13.95 10.76 -9.68
CA ILE A 420 15.29 10.33 -9.21
C ILE A 420 15.96 9.43 -10.26
N LEU A 421 15.24 8.46 -10.82
CA LEU A 421 15.75 7.59 -11.89
C LEU A 421 16.06 8.37 -13.19
N ALA A 422 15.28 9.40 -13.52
CA ALA A 422 15.57 10.29 -14.64
C ALA A 422 16.85 11.11 -14.39
N ASN A 423 17.02 11.65 -13.18
CA ASN A 423 18.22 12.39 -12.77
C ASN A 423 19.47 11.49 -12.72
N GLN A 424 19.35 10.25 -12.25
CA GLN A 424 20.44 9.27 -12.29
C GLN A 424 20.88 9.00 -13.72
N ARG A 425 19.95 8.72 -14.64
CA ARG A 425 20.24 8.51 -16.08
C ARG A 425 20.81 9.73 -16.79
N PHE A 426 20.61 10.93 -16.24
CA PHE A 426 21.26 12.15 -16.71
C PHE A 426 22.72 12.22 -16.19
N LEU A 427 22.93 12.02 -14.90
CA LEU A 427 24.26 12.00 -14.28
C LEU A 427 25.17 10.88 -14.84
N GLU A 428 24.61 9.71 -15.18
CA GLU A 428 25.32 8.64 -15.86
C GLU A 428 25.86 9.07 -17.23
N LYS A 429 25.07 9.82 -18.02
CA LYS A 429 25.49 10.36 -19.32
C LYS A 429 26.54 11.46 -19.20
N GLU A 430 26.38 12.36 -18.22
CA GLU A 430 27.40 13.38 -17.93
C GLU A 430 28.72 12.73 -17.49
N LEU A 431 28.66 11.69 -16.65
CA LEU A 431 29.83 10.92 -16.22
C LEU A 431 30.52 10.22 -17.40
N ASP A 432 29.77 9.64 -18.34
CA ASP A 432 30.33 9.04 -19.55
C ASP A 432 30.89 10.09 -20.53
N GLY A 433 30.30 11.28 -20.61
CA GLY A 433 30.86 12.43 -21.33
C GLY A 433 32.19 12.92 -20.72
N VAL A 434 32.28 12.97 -19.39
CA VAL A 434 33.53 13.28 -18.66
C VAL A 434 34.57 12.18 -18.87
N ARG A 435 34.20 10.90 -18.84
CA ARG A 435 35.09 9.76 -19.13
C ARG A 435 35.66 9.82 -20.56
N ALA A 436 34.82 10.07 -21.56
CA ALA A 436 35.25 10.24 -22.94
C ALA A 436 36.18 11.45 -23.12
N THR A 437 35.88 12.55 -22.42
CA THR A 437 36.75 13.74 -22.38
C THR A 437 38.10 13.43 -21.74
N LEU A 438 38.13 12.68 -20.63
CA LEU A 438 39.36 12.26 -19.96
C LEU A 438 40.22 11.38 -20.86
N ALA A 439 39.66 10.34 -21.48
CA ALA A 439 40.38 9.47 -22.41
C ALA A 439 41.02 10.26 -23.56
N SER A 440 40.30 11.23 -24.14
CA SER A 440 40.84 12.12 -25.18
C SER A 440 41.98 13.03 -24.67
N LYS A 441 41.99 13.40 -23.37
CA LYS A 441 43.14 14.10 -22.75
C LYS A 441 44.31 13.16 -22.48
N GLU A 442 44.07 11.90 -22.11
CA GLU A 442 45.10 10.89 -21.92
C GLU A 442 45.80 10.55 -23.24
N GLU A 443 45.05 10.34 -24.33
CA GLU A 443 45.56 10.23 -25.71
C GLU A 443 46.43 11.45 -26.10
N GLY A 444 45.95 12.66 -25.81
CA GLY A 444 46.71 13.89 -26.06
C GLY A 444 48.01 13.99 -25.25
N ILE A 445 48.00 13.51 -23.99
CA ILE A 445 49.21 13.46 -23.14
C ILE A 445 50.21 12.45 -23.70
N ILE A 446 49.75 11.27 -24.12
CA ILE A 446 50.61 10.24 -24.76
C ILE A 446 51.27 10.82 -26.02
N TYR A 447 50.49 11.48 -26.90
CA TYR A 447 51.03 12.15 -28.08
C TYR A 447 52.11 13.18 -27.74
N PHE A 448 51.90 14.03 -26.72
CA PHE A 448 52.94 14.98 -26.31
C PHE A 448 54.17 14.31 -25.67
N GLN A 449 54.01 13.18 -24.98
CA GLN A 449 55.13 12.38 -24.47
C GLN A 449 55.96 11.75 -25.60
N GLU A 450 55.32 11.27 -26.67
CA GLU A 450 56.00 10.79 -27.88
C GLU A 450 56.78 11.92 -28.57
N GLN A 451 56.16 13.10 -28.75
CA GLN A 451 56.84 14.27 -29.33
C GLN A 451 58.06 14.72 -28.50
N LEU A 452 57.93 14.77 -27.17
CA LEU A 452 59.05 15.08 -26.26
C LEU A 452 60.16 14.02 -26.34
N SER A 453 59.80 12.74 -26.44
CA SER A 453 60.76 11.64 -26.57
C SER A 453 61.55 11.73 -27.88
N ALA A 454 60.88 12.04 -29.00
CA ALA A 454 61.52 12.25 -30.30
C ALA A 454 62.43 13.50 -30.30
N LEU A 455 62.03 14.58 -29.64
CA LEU A 455 62.86 15.78 -29.47
C LEU A 455 64.10 15.48 -28.63
N HIS A 456 63.98 14.72 -27.54
CA HIS A 456 65.13 14.35 -26.70
C HIS A 456 66.09 13.38 -27.41
N GLN A 457 65.58 12.43 -28.22
CA GLN A 457 66.44 11.61 -29.09
C GLN A 457 67.21 12.47 -30.12
N ARG A 458 66.56 13.51 -30.68
CA ARG A 458 67.21 14.46 -31.58
C ARG A 458 68.26 15.32 -30.87
N GLU A 459 68.00 15.74 -29.64
CA GLU A 459 68.97 16.45 -28.78
C GLU A 459 70.20 15.57 -28.50
N GLN A 460 70.01 14.31 -28.09
CA GLN A 460 71.10 13.36 -27.88
C GLN A 460 71.95 13.16 -29.15
N GLN A 461 71.32 13.02 -30.33
CA GLN A 461 72.05 12.92 -31.60
C GLN A 461 72.87 14.19 -31.89
N LEU A 462 72.30 15.38 -31.71
CA LEU A 462 73.01 16.64 -31.92
C LEU A 462 74.20 16.83 -30.97
N VAL A 463 74.12 16.31 -29.73
CA VAL A 463 75.27 16.28 -28.80
C VAL A 463 76.38 15.34 -29.29
N LEU A 464 76.03 14.18 -29.85
CA LEU A 464 77.01 13.26 -30.45
C LEU A 464 77.65 13.85 -31.72
N ASP A 465 76.84 14.51 -32.57
CA ASP A 465 77.33 15.21 -33.77
C ASP A 465 78.30 16.34 -33.39
N LEU A 466 77.96 17.13 -32.35
CA LEU A 466 78.84 18.18 -31.82
C LEU A 466 80.16 17.59 -31.28
N GLN A 467 80.12 16.51 -30.48
CA GLN A 467 81.32 15.84 -29.98
C GLN A 467 82.21 15.29 -31.11
N ALA A 468 81.60 14.82 -32.21
CA ALA A 468 82.33 14.40 -33.40
C ALA A 468 83.03 15.59 -34.08
N PHE A 469 82.33 16.72 -34.27
CA PHE A 469 82.92 17.94 -34.84
C PHE A 469 84.00 18.55 -33.94
N GLU A 470 83.82 18.54 -32.62
CA GLU A 470 84.85 18.94 -31.66
C GLU A 470 86.10 18.08 -31.82
N TYR A 471 85.96 16.75 -31.83
CA TYR A 471 87.08 15.82 -32.03
C TYR A 471 87.78 15.96 -33.39
N GLU A 472 87.04 16.18 -34.48
CA GLU A 472 87.62 16.46 -35.79
C GLU A 472 88.38 17.79 -35.80
N ASN A 473 87.81 18.85 -35.22
CA ASN A 473 88.49 20.14 -35.08
C ASN A 473 89.76 20.01 -34.23
N ASP A 474 89.72 19.22 -33.17
CA ASP A 474 90.85 18.93 -32.30
C ASP A 474 91.97 18.15 -33.02
N GLN A 475 91.62 17.29 -33.99
CA GLN A 475 92.60 16.69 -34.91
C GLN A 475 93.15 17.71 -35.91
N LEU A 476 92.32 18.62 -36.43
CA LEU A 476 92.74 19.65 -37.38
C LEU A 476 93.69 20.65 -36.71
N HIS A 477 93.38 21.13 -35.49
CA HIS A 477 94.27 21.95 -34.68
C HIS A 477 95.60 21.24 -34.39
N ARG A 478 95.60 19.94 -34.07
CA ARG A 478 96.84 19.16 -33.91
C ARG A 478 97.65 19.03 -35.20
N LYS A 479 97.00 18.89 -36.36
CA LYS A 479 97.66 18.90 -37.68
C LYS A 479 98.23 20.28 -38.02
N ILE A 480 97.51 21.37 -37.71
CA ILE A 480 97.96 22.76 -37.89
C ILE A 480 99.20 23.02 -37.02
N LEU A 481 99.14 22.76 -35.72
CA LEU A 481 100.28 22.94 -34.81
C LEU A 481 101.51 22.11 -35.22
N HIS A 482 101.31 20.91 -35.80
CA HIS A 482 102.41 20.12 -36.36
C HIS A 482 103.00 20.77 -37.62
N ASN A 483 102.15 21.26 -38.53
CA ASN A 483 102.59 21.96 -39.74
C ASN A 483 103.28 23.28 -39.42
N ASP A 484 102.82 24.04 -38.43
CA ASP A 484 103.46 25.27 -37.95
C ASP A 484 104.84 24.96 -37.35
N ALA A 485 104.95 23.88 -36.58
CA ALA A 485 106.24 23.41 -36.05
C ALA A 485 107.19 22.87 -37.14
N LEU A 486 106.68 22.41 -38.29
CA LEU A 486 107.48 22.10 -39.48
C LEU A 486 107.87 23.38 -40.24
N ALA A 487 106.96 24.35 -40.37
CA ALA A 487 107.20 25.63 -41.00
C ALA A 487 108.30 26.41 -40.25
N GLY A 488 108.22 26.51 -38.92
CA GLY A 488 109.27 27.13 -38.09
C GLY A 488 110.63 26.41 -38.17
N LYS A 489 110.66 25.09 -38.36
CA LYS A 489 111.91 24.35 -38.64
C LYS A 489 112.48 24.68 -40.02
N LEU A 490 111.63 24.84 -41.03
CA LEU A 490 112.07 25.27 -42.36
C LEU A 490 112.53 26.72 -42.36
N GLU A 491 111.83 27.61 -41.64
CA GLU A 491 112.20 29.01 -41.47
C GLU A 491 113.55 29.16 -40.75
N ASN A 492 113.74 28.48 -39.62
CA ASN A 492 115.05 28.42 -38.94
C ASN A 492 116.16 27.94 -39.89
N LYS A 493 115.89 26.89 -40.69
CA LYS A 493 116.86 26.39 -41.67
C LYS A 493 117.12 27.38 -42.81
N CYS A 494 116.13 28.17 -43.23
CA CYS A 494 116.33 29.28 -44.14
C CYS A 494 117.18 30.38 -43.50
N GLN A 495 116.98 30.70 -42.22
CA GLN A 495 117.83 31.66 -41.48
C GLN A 495 119.28 31.16 -41.32
N GLU A 496 119.48 29.87 -41.02
CA GLU A 496 120.81 29.23 -41.01
C GLU A 496 121.51 29.35 -42.38
N LEU A 497 120.80 29.04 -43.46
CA LEU A 497 121.31 29.17 -44.83
C LEU A 497 121.60 30.63 -45.20
N GLN A 498 120.76 31.58 -44.79
CA GLN A 498 120.96 33.02 -44.96
C GLN A 498 122.24 33.49 -44.26
N GLN A 499 122.45 33.09 -43.00
CA GLN A 499 123.67 33.37 -42.25
C GLN A 499 124.91 32.74 -42.89
N LEU A 500 124.80 31.51 -43.41
CA LEU A 500 125.89 30.83 -44.10
C LEU A 500 126.24 31.50 -45.44
N ILE A 501 125.24 32.01 -46.18
CA ILE A 501 125.45 32.84 -47.38
C ILE A 501 126.23 34.10 -47.00
N HIS A 502 125.77 34.89 -46.02
CA HIS A 502 126.48 36.09 -45.57
C HIS A 502 127.92 35.80 -45.09
N ALA A 503 128.16 34.67 -44.43
CA ALA A 503 129.51 34.23 -44.04
C ALA A 503 130.38 33.85 -45.25
N LYS A 504 129.79 33.30 -46.33
CA LYS A 504 130.48 33.02 -47.59
C LYS A 504 130.77 34.28 -48.38
N ASP A 505 129.80 35.21 -48.49
CA ASP A 505 129.98 36.51 -49.16
C ASP A 505 131.13 37.29 -48.50
N HIS A 506 131.13 37.39 -47.18
CA HIS A 506 132.21 38.05 -46.44
C HIS A 506 133.57 37.32 -46.55
N SER A 507 133.57 36.01 -46.82
CA SER A 507 134.78 35.26 -47.14
C SER A 507 135.26 35.58 -48.57
N ILE A 508 134.35 35.76 -49.52
CA ILE A 508 134.64 36.18 -50.90
C ILE A 508 135.19 37.62 -50.93
N GLU A 509 134.63 38.53 -50.13
CA GLU A 509 135.19 39.89 -49.95
C GLU A 509 136.65 39.85 -49.50
N LYS A 510 136.97 39.04 -48.48
CA LYS A 510 138.34 38.85 -47.98
C LYS A 510 139.26 38.23 -49.03
N LEU A 511 138.76 37.29 -49.83
CA LEU A 511 139.52 36.73 -50.96
C LEU A 511 139.75 37.76 -52.07
N HIS A 512 138.77 38.60 -52.40
CA HIS A 512 138.94 39.71 -53.35
C HIS A 512 139.94 40.76 -52.85
N GLN A 513 139.91 41.12 -51.56
CA GLN A 513 140.90 42.01 -50.94
C GLN A 513 142.31 41.42 -51.00
N SER A 514 142.45 40.14 -50.66
CA SER A 514 143.73 39.41 -50.76
C SER A 514 144.25 39.34 -52.20
N LEU A 515 143.38 39.04 -53.16
CA LEU A 515 143.70 38.98 -54.59
C LEU A 515 144.08 40.37 -55.16
N ALA A 516 143.42 41.44 -54.71
CA ALA A 516 143.79 42.81 -55.09
C ALA A 516 145.18 43.20 -54.55
N GLU A 517 145.50 42.84 -53.29
CA GLU A 517 146.82 43.13 -52.70
C GLU A 517 147.92 42.26 -53.33
N LEU A 518 147.63 41.00 -53.71
CA LEU A 518 148.52 40.16 -54.52
C LEU A 518 148.75 40.74 -55.93
N SER A 519 147.70 41.21 -56.60
CA SER A 519 147.80 41.86 -57.91
C SER A 519 148.68 43.13 -57.85
N LYS A 520 148.51 43.93 -56.79
CA LYS A 520 149.37 45.08 -56.48
C LYS A 520 150.83 44.68 -56.21
N GLN A 521 151.09 43.57 -55.52
CA GLN A 521 152.44 43.02 -55.36
C GLN A 521 153.05 42.56 -56.69
N ILE A 522 152.26 41.96 -57.59
CA ILE A 522 152.69 41.60 -58.95
C ILE A 522 153.12 42.86 -59.71
N VAL A 523 152.29 43.92 -59.72
CA VAL A 523 152.64 45.20 -60.38
C VAL A 523 153.91 45.82 -59.79
N ILE A 524 154.15 45.72 -58.48
CA ILE A 524 155.41 46.16 -57.86
C ILE A 524 156.59 45.32 -58.39
N LYS A 525 156.45 43.99 -58.46
CA LYS A 525 157.51 43.10 -58.98
C LYS A 525 157.75 43.23 -60.49
N GLU A 526 156.74 43.54 -61.29
CA GLU A 526 156.92 43.89 -62.71
C GLU A 526 157.70 45.20 -62.87
N ASN A 527 157.46 46.20 -62.01
CA ASN A 527 158.24 47.44 -62.00
C ASN A 527 159.69 47.20 -61.54
N GLU A 528 159.94 46.39 -60.51
CA GLU A 528 161.29 45.95 -60.14
C GLU A 528 162.00 45.25 -61.31
N CYS A 529 161.32 44.32 -61.99
CA CYS A 529 161.84 43.63 -63.17
C CYS A 529 162.12 44.58 -64.35
N LEU A 530 161.31 45.61 -64.56
CA LEU A 530 161.56 46.65 -65.58
C LEU A 530 162.78 47.52 -65.25
N ILE A 531 162.99 47.84 -63.97
CA ILE A 531 164.19 48.57 -63.51
C ILE A 531 165.44 47.69 -63.69
N LEU A 532 165.39 46.43 -63.27
CA LEU A 532 166.49 45.47 -63.46
C LEU A 532 166.79 45.23 -64.94
N ARG A 533 165.76 45.13 -65.81
CA ARG A 533 165.97 44.96 -67.25
C ARG A 533 166.67 46.17 -67.88
N ARG A 534 166.28 47.40 -67.52
CA ARG A 534 166.99 48.62 -67.94
C ARG A 534 168.44 48.68 -67.43
N GLN A 535 168.72 48.15 -66.25
CA GLN A 535 170.09 48.04 -65.74
C GLN A 535 170.91 47.03 -66.58
N CYS A 536 170.34 45.88 -66.94
CA CYS A 536 170.98 44.92 -67.86
C CYS A 536 171.23 45.53 -69.25
N GLU A 537 170.23 46.22 -69.83
CA GLU A 537 170.37 46.93 -71.13
C GLU A 537 171.50 47.98 -71.09
N SER A 538 171.65 48.69 -69.95
CA SER A 538 172.79 49.60 -69.73
C SER A 538 174.12 48.87 -69.67
N PHE A 539 174.19 47.73 -68.97
CA PHE A 539 175.42 46.93 -68.90
C PHE A 539 175.80 46.29 -70.23
N GLU A 540 174.84 45.87 -71.07
CA GLU A 540 175.12 45.41 -72.44
C GLU A 540 175.66 46.53 -73.34
N SER A 541 175.16 47.76 -73.17
CA SER A 541 175.71 48.95 -73.84
C SER A 541 177.16 49.25 -73.41
N ASP A 542 177.48 49.07 -72.13
CA ASP A 542 178.85 49.21 -71.62
C ASP A 542 179.79 48.07 -72.08
N VAL A 543 179.32 46.83 -72.10
CA VAL A 543 180.10 45.68 -72.58
C VAL A 543 180.40 45.79 -74.08
N THR A 544 179.41 46.14 -74.91
CA THR A 544 179.63 46.34 -76.36
C THR A 544 180.58 47.51 -76.64
N ARG A 545 180.48 48.60 -75.86
CA ARG A 545 181.43 49.72 -75.90
C ARG A 545 182.86 49.29 -75.53
N LEU A 546 183.03 48.46 -74.51
CA LEU A 546 184.34 47.93 -74.10
C LEU A 546 184.93 46.94 -75.11
N GLN A 547 184.10 46.08 -75.71
CA GLN A 547 184.52 45.13 -76.75
C GLN A 547 185.07 45.86 -78.00
N ALA A 548 184.47 46.99 -78.39
CA ALA A 548 184.98 47.82 -79.49
C ALA A 548 186.41 48.36 -79.23
N VAL A 549 186.71 48.74 -77.98
CA VAL A 549 188.04 49.23 -77.58
C VAL A 549 189.08 48.10 -77.53
N VAL A 550 188.69 46.90 -77.09
CA VAL A 550 189.56 45.71 -77.09
C VAL A 550 189.92 45.29 -78.52
N ALA A 551 188.98 45.38 -79.47
CA ALA A 551 189.23 45.05 -80.87
C ALA A 551 190.29 45.94 -81.53
N THR A 552 190.35 47.24 -81.20
CA THR A 552 191.32 48.17 -81.79
C THR A 552 192.74 47.98 -81.24
N GLU A 553 192.92 47.60 -79.97
CA GLU A 553 194.25 47.28 -79.42
C GLU A 553 194.76 45.90 -79.86
N ALA A 554 193.88 44.92 -80.07
CA ALA A 554 194.28 43.60 -80.58
C ALA A 554 195.01 43.71 -81.94
N GLN A 555 194.50 44.57 -82.85
CA GLN A 555 195.11 44.82 -84.16
C GLN A 555 196.45 45.57 -84.06
N ARG A 556 196.68 46.33 -82.98
CA ARG A 556 197.91 47.11 -82.75
C ARG A 556 199.07 46.24 -82.27
N ASN A 557 198.83 45.26 -81.41
CA ASN A 557 199.87 44.36 -80.91
C ASN A 557 200.46 43.43 -81.99
N GLN A 558 199.64 42.98 -82.95
CA GLN A 558 200.08 42.02 -83.98
C GLN A 558 201.27 42.54 -84.82
N MET A 559 201.36 43.85 -85.09
CA MET A 559 202.50 44.45 -85.80
C MET A 559 203.76 44.63 -84.94
N VAL A 560 203.66 44.51 -83.60
CA VAL A 560 204.79 44.65 -82.68
C VAL A 560 205.52 43.32 -82.52
N GLU A 561 204.80 42.19 -82.53
CA GLU A 561 205.39 40.85 -82.36
C GLU A 561 206.25 40.43 -83.56
N GLU A 562 205.83 40.74 -84.80
CA GLU A 562 206.62 40.47 -86.02
C GLU A 562 207.96 41.24 -86.07
N SER A 563 208.04 42.38 -85.38
CA SER A 563 209.26 43.18 -85.26
C SER A 563 210.27 42.56 -84.28
N ASN A 564 209.77 41.99 -83.17
CA ASN A 564 210.58 41.63 -82.02
C ASN A 564 211.42 40.34 -82.24
N ALA A 565 211.01 39.48 -83.17
CA ALA A 565 211.64 38.17 -83.43
C ALA A 565 213.03 38.23 -84.10
N ARG A 566 213.58 39.42 -84.40
CA ARG A 566 214.84 39.57 -85.18
C ARG A 566 216.07 40.03 -84.39
N LEU A 567 215.98 40.35 -83.08
CA LEU A 567 216.97 41.24 -82.45
C LEU A 567 217.69 40.82 -81.15
N VAL A 568 217.36 39.69 -80.50
CA VAL A 568 218.06 39.31 -79.24
C VAL A 568 218.66 37.91 -79.31
N ALA A 569 219.93 37.86 -79.73
CA ALA A 569 220.84 36.76 -79.50
C ALA A 569 222.23 37.32 -79.12
N ARG A 570 222.38 37.82 -77.88
CA ARG A 570 223.66 38.07 -77.17
C ARG A 570 223.46 38.54 -75.72
N ASP A 571 224.33 38.05 -74.82
CA ASP A 571 224.91 38.67 -73.61
C ASP A 571 223.97 39.44 -72.63
N VAL A 572 223.57 39.02 -71.41
CA VAL A 572 224.01 38.05 -70.37
C VAL A 572 225.03 38.56 -69.31
N LEU A 573 224.50 39.02 -68.16
CA LEU A 573 225.01 39.01 -66.76
C LEU A 573 226.39 39.65 -66.38
N SER A 574 226.38 40.64 -65.44
CA SER A 574 226.97 40.57 -64.06
C SER A 574 227.29 41.94 -63.38
N SER A 575 226.93 42.10 -62.09
CA SER A 575 227.52 43.03 -61.06
C SER A 575 227.47 44.58 -61.29
N SER A 576 227.71 45.51 -60.33
CA SER A 576 227.59 45.64 -58.84
C SER A 576 228.17 47.03 -58.42
N ASN A 577 227.77 47.81 -57.39
CA ASN A 577 226.56 47.97 -56.55
C ASN A 577 226.62 49.35 -55.81
N HIS A 578 225.54 50.14 -55.79
CA HIS A 578 225.34 51.34 -54.93
C HIS A 578 223.88 51.84 -55.00
N TYR A 579 223.31 52.51 -54.01
CA TYR A 579 223.09 52.11 -52.60
C TYR A 579 221.80 52.81 -52.13
N ASP A 580 221.01 52.16 -51.26
CA ASP A 580 219.70 52.59 -50.74
C ASP A 580 218.56 52.73 -51.81
N ASN A 581 217.27 52.50 -51.55
CA ASN A 581 216.59 52.13 -50.30
C ASN A 581 215.40 51.16 -50.56
N MET A 582 215.01 50.37 -49.55
CA MET A 582 213.72 49.63 -49.45
C MET A 582 213.15 48.92 -50.70
N SER A 583 213.95 48.13 -51.43
CA SER A 583 213.42 47.12 -52.37
C SER A 583 214.14 45.78 -52.30
N ASN A 584 214.33 45.29 -51.06
CA ASN A 584 214.70 43.89 -50.80
C ASN A 584 214.31 43.47 -49.37
N GLN A 585 213.02 43.49 -49.08
CA GLN A 585 212.44 42.79 -47.93
C GLN A 585 211.21 41.98 -48.34
N VAL A 586 211.17 40.73 -47.89
CA VAL A 586 209.97 39.97 -47.51
C VAL A 586 208.96 39.74 -48.65
N SER A 587 208.94 38.61 -49.39
CA SER A 587 209.67 37.33 -49.36
C SER A 587 209.53 36.40 -48.14
N VAL A 588 208.97 36.83 -47.01
CA VAL A 588 208.86 35.97 -45.80
C VAL A 588 207.42 35.49 -45.55
N PHE A 589 206.37 36.31 -45.77
CA PHE A 589 204.98 35.81 -45.70
C PHE A 589 204.42 35.20 -47.00
N LYS A 590 205.32 34.81 -47.93
CA LYS A 590 205.04 33.62 -48.77
C LYS A 590 204.87 32.33 -47.93
N GLN A 591 205.26 32.36 -46.64
CA GLN A 591 204.99 31.31 -45.65
C GLN A 591 203.52 31.24 -45.20
N GLU A 592 202.71 32.31 -45.33
CA GLU A 592 201.29 32.31 -44.91
C GLU A 592 200.34 31.58 -45.88
N LEU A 593 200.65 31.49 -47.17
CA LEU A 593 199.80 30.72 -48.09
C LEU A 593 199.97 29.21 -47.91
N ALA A 594 201.12 28.77 -47.42
CA ALA A 594 201.38 27.38 -47.04
C ALA A 594 200.66 26.99 -45.74
N SER A 595 200.53 27.90 -44.77
CA SER A 595 199.66 27.67 -43.60
C SER A 595 198.18 27.76 -43.97
N ARG A 596 197.74 28.74 -44.77
CA ARG A 596 196.32 28.84 -45.19
C ARG A 596 195.82 27.67 -46.04
N SER A 597 196.67 27.07 -46.89
CA SER A 597 196.33 25.81 -47.57
C SER A 597 196.14 24.63 -46.61
N LYS A 598 196.68 24.71 -45.40
CA LYS A 598 196.46 23.73 -44.33
C LYS A 598 195.25 24.11 -43.48
N GLU A 599 195.07 25.38 -43.13
CA GLU A 599 193.86 25.88 -42.45
C GLU A 599 192.58 25.59 -43.25
N LEU A 600 192.61 25.61 -44.58
CA LEU A 600 191.44 25.29 -45.41
C LEU A 600 191.13 23.77 -45.46
N ALA A 601 192.12 22.91 -45.18
CA ALA A 601 191.91 21.49 -44.93
C ALA A 601 191.41 21.25 -43.49
N ASP A 602 192.06 21.87 -42.50
CA ASP A 602 191.69 21.80 -41.09
C ASP A 602 190.30 22.41 -40.83
N LEU A 603 189.85 23.39 -41.62
CA LEU A 603 188.48 23.94 -41.59
C LEU A 603 187.46 23.02 -42.27
N LYS A 604 187.84 22.22 -43.27
CA LYS A 604 186.95 21.17 -43.81
C LYS A 604 186.78 20.02 -42.83
N GLU A 605 187.85 19.61 -42.15
CA GLU A 605 187.77 18.57 -41.13
C GLU A 605 187.08 19.10 -39.85
N LYS A 606 187.30 20.36 -39.46
CA LYS A 606 186.49 21.00 -38.41
C LYS A 606 185.02 21.15 -38.80
N LEU A 607 184.69 21.43 -40.06
CA LEU A 607 183.29 21.47 -40.50
C LEU A 607 182.64 20.07 -40.47
N ARG A 608 183.40 19.01 -40.79
CA ARG A 608 182.96 17.62 -40.63
C ARG A 608 182.73 17.28 -39.16
N ILE A 609 183.72 17.53 -38.30
CA ILE A 609 183.64 17.32 -36.86
C ILE A 609 182.48 18.13 -36.25
N GLU A 610 182.29 19.39 -36.65
CA GLU A 610 181.21 20.24 -36.12
C GLU A 610 179.81 19.84 -36.64
N SER A 611 179.74 19.16 -37.79
CA SER A 611 178.51 18.49 -38.22
C SER A 611 178.22 17.22 -37.42
N GLU A 612 179.25 16.46 -37.04
CA GLU A 612 179.13 15.25 -36.22
C GLU A 612 178.91 15.57 -34.73
N THR A 613 179.40 16.70 -34.21
CA THR A 613 179.06 17.19 -32.86
C THR A 613 177.66 17.79 -32.83
N ARG A 614 177.21 18.52 -33.87
CA ARG A 614 175.80 18.95 -33.98
C ARG A 614 174.84 17.77 -34.05
N GLN A 615 175.14 16.75 -34.85
CA GLN A 615 174.26 15.57 -34.94
C GLN A 615 174.16 14.81 -33.61
N LYS A 616 175.23 14.81 -32.79
CA LYS A 616 175.18 14.32 -31.41
C LYS A 616 174.40 15.25 -30.49
N LEU A 617 174.61 16.56 -30.55
CA LEU A 617 173.87 17.55 -29.74
C LEU A 617 172.37 17.56 -30.04
N ASP A 618 171.93 17.30 -31.27
CA ASP A 618 170.52 17.12 -31.61
C ASP A 618 169.96 15.78 -31.06
N GLN A 619 170.77 14.70 -31.05
CA GLN A 619 170.40 13.44 -30.39
C GLN A 619 170.32 13.59 -28.87
N ASP A 620 171.27 14.28 -28.25
CA ASP A 620 171.28 14.60 -26.81
C ASP A 620 170.13 15.55 -26.45
N LEU A 621 169.75 16.50 -27.32
CA LEU A 621 168.55 17.32 -27.16
C LEU A 621 167.25 16.52 -27.32
N GLN A 622 167.26 15.47 -28.15
CA GLN A 622 166.10 14.60 -28.31
C GLN A 622 165.92 13.65 -27.12
N ILE A 623 167.03 13.18 -26.53
CA ILE A 623 167.04 12.44 -25.24
C ILE A 623 166.64 13.36 -24.09
N ALA A 624 167.22 14.56 -23.97
CA ALA A 624 166.81 15.53 -22.95
C ALA A 624 165.33 15.95 -23.07
N ARG A 625 164.71 15.80 -24.25
CA ARG A 625 163.27 15.97 -24.46
C ARG A 625 162.41 14.77 -24.08
N SER A 626 162.89 13.53 -24.23
CA SER A 626 162.22 12.37 -23.61
C SER A 626 162.30 12.46 -22.10
N ASP A 627 163.49 12.77 -21.56
CA ASP A 627 163.72 12.82 -20.12
C ASP A 627 162.90 13.94 -19.45
N LEU A 628 162.73 15.10 -20.10
CA LEU A 628 161.81 16.15 -19.63
C LEU A 628 160.33 15.77 -19.75
N SER A 629 159.95 14.90 -20.69
CA SER A 629 158.59 14.36 -20.80
C SER A 629 158.30 13.37 -19.67
N ASP A 630 159.23 12.46 -19.41
CA ASP A 630 159.13 11.48 -18.33
C ASP A 630 159.20 12.16 -16.95
N ILE A 631 160.01 13.22 -16.80
CA ILE A 631 159.99 14.08 -15.61
C ILE A 631 158.63 14.79 -15.46
N ALA A 632 158.01 15.28 -16.54
CA ALA A 632 156.68 15.90 -16.47
C ALA A 632 155.59 14.89 -16.05
N GLU A 633 155.58 13.67 -16.59
CA GLU A 633 154.69 12.60 -16.11
C GLU A 633 154.99 12.21 -14.65
N SER A 634 156.27 12.14 -14.25
CA SER A 634 156.65 11.84 -12.88
C SER A 634 156.15 12.91 -11.89
N LYS A 635 156.17 14.19 -12.31
CA LYS A 635 155.64 15.32 -11.54
C LYS A 635 154.12 15.23 -11.42
N GLU A 636 153.41 14.89 -12.49
CA GLU A 636 151.95 14.74 -12.42
C GLU A 636 151.54 13.55 -11.52
N ARG A 637 152.30 12.45 -11.54
CA ARG A 637 152.11 11.33 -10.60
C ARG A 637 152.39 11.75 -9.15
N LEU A 638 153.43 12.55 -8.90
CA LEU A 638 153.71 13.11 -7.57
C LEU A 638 152.63 14.08 -7.10
N GLU A 639 152.09 14.94 -7.97
CA GLU A 639 150.99 15.85 -7.62
C GLU A 639 149.70 15.08 -7.27
N ARG A 640 149.43 13.95 -7.94
CA ARG A 640 148.32 13.05 -7.54
C ARG A 640 148.58 12.36 -6.18
N ILE A 641 149.81 11.92 -5.90
CA ILE A 641 150.19 11.36 -4.58
C ILE A 641 150.06 12.42 -3.47
N VAL A 642 150.42 13.67 -3.74
CA VAL A 642 150.25 14.79 -2.80
C VAL A 642 148.76 15.11 -2.58
N LEU A 643 147.90 14.99 -3.60
CA LEU A 643 146.44 15.09 -3.40
C LEU A 643 145.90 13.98 -2.49
N ASP A 644 146.33 12.73 -2.66
CA ASP A 644 145.88 11.63 -1.79
C ASP A 644 146.42 11.76 -0.35
N GLN A 645 147.65 12.27 -0.18
CA GLN A 645 148.20 12.61 1.14
C GLN A 645 147.47 13.79 1.80
N ALA A 646 147.06 14.81 1.03
CA ALA A 646 146.23 15.89 1.54
C ALA A 646 144.82 15.41 1.95
N ASN A 647 144.20 14.55 1.14
CA ASN A 647 142.90 13.94 1.45
C ASN A 647 142.94 13.05 2.70
N THR A 648 144.01 12.28 2.90
CA THR A 648 144.16 11.42 4.10
C THR A 648 144.53 12.22 5.36
N LEU A 649 145.29 13.31 5.27
CA LEU A 649 145.53 14.22 6.40
C LEU A 649 144.29 15.02 6.80
N SER A 650 143.45 15.40 5.83
CA SER A 650 142.14 16.04 6.07
C SER A 650 141.19 15.16 6.90
N MET A 651 141.38 13.83 6.86
CA MET A 651 140.60 12.83 7.59
C MET A 651 141.16 12.50 8.99
N LEU A 652 142.28 13.10 9.41
CA LEU A 652 143.00 12.76 10.65
C LEU A 652 143.31 13.96 11.57
N SER A 653 142.63 15.09 11.39
CA SER A 653 142.59 16.19 12.38
C SER A 653 141.17 16.48 12.91
N LYS A 654 140.40 15.40 13.10
CA LYS A 654 139.23 15.30 13.98
C LYS A 654 139.42 14.12 14.91
#